data_AF-A0A812RTV5-F1
#
_entry.id   AF-A0A812RTV5-F1
#
_cell.length_a   1.000
_cell.length_b   1.000
_cell.length_c   1.000
_cell.angle_alpha   90.00
_cell.angle_beta   90.00
_cell.angle_gamma   90.00
#
_symmetry.space_group_name_H-M   'P 1'
#
loop_
_entity.id
_entity.type
_entity.pdbx_description
1 polymer ?
#
loop_
_entity_poly.entity_id
_entity_poly.type
_entity_poly.pdbx_seq_one_letter_code
_entity_poly.pdbx_strand_id
1 'polypeptide(L)'
;MESGMDSLSAVEFRNRLSSELPSLDLPNTLIFDYPTIASVAGYATEQLGTTSSPIAIAGMVLWTASCIRGVRNTCAKAFPLWQGSLSTETLDQQCWLKAAYFPGASSSCKTFHSALTKGVDGGVEVPFTRWELEEVWDPNPDAQGKMYPRHGNFVEGAEFFDAKYFGISPPEARAMDPQQRLLLETSMNGLLDSGLTKAELMGSEVAVHVGLANNDWIQMQSWDFKKISPYTATGMSFSVSAGRISYALGLKGPSYIVDTACSSALVALDCSATALRKGRCMAALNTATNIMASATTYISFSKPRMLSAKGRCFTFDASADGYARGEGAGAVVLRKPEDAISAAATVQTPSASLERCALLGVAVNQDGRSSTLTAPNGPSQHMVMMIALAEARLAPQEIVHMECHGTGTPLGDPIEIGGIKSVNASRSAETPIVLAAVKSNCGHLEGPAASTGLIKSVVMMEHAASMASLHLRQLNPSVAALHDLPGIFVTESVCISKLAGEMAQKGHVSRLGGGLSSFGFGGTNAHGVVSAATEAGEAFRMELAKKEAIAPPRPLPVAFERRNFAWREVGYRFLRAKPSEGIFEVAMRMDVYEVVKHHVVFGSIVVPGVVFVEMALEATRELFGAGVRITDVNMMFPFVIPIRTTGAEPAAIMRFVLKSDTRFQIESTSATGTVTVHAEGGINRAPARGEEAEVDNAAKATPVDLESLKARVVEVVPTKDVYAAIDGVGLYLGPMFQTAKQLWRKEPDEDSESTVIEVLGRLKLDDGVPNVGYVLHPAVFDGTIHSLGTASVGKNVNDLKIFGGVGRVSIIQSENFSQQDEYWIWLSIKEKLEASETFDLKAVNPPNIGVGIDFSPASSFSV
;
A
#
# COMPACT_ATOMS: atom_id res chain seq x y z
N MET A 1 -31.32 13.11 -15.71
CA MET A 1 -31.14 14.16 -16.74
C MET A 1 -31.66 13.71 -18.11
N GLU A 2 -32.92 13.30 -18.22
CA GLU A 2 -33.56 13.09 -19.55
C GLU A 2 -33.60 14.38 -20.39
N SER A 3 -33.51 15.53 -19.73
CA SER A 3 -33.57 16.87 -20.35
C SER A 3 -32.20 17.52 -20.60
N GLY A 4 -31.07 16.82 -20.35
CA GLY A 4 -29.72 17.35 -20.62
C GLY A 4 -29.23 18.51 -19.74
N MET A 5 -29.73 18.63 -18.50
CA MET A 5 -29.26 19.65 -17.54
C MET A 5 -27.80 19.40 -17.12
N ASP A 6 -27.00 20.45 -16.99
CA ASP A 6 -25.68 20.43 -16.35
C ASP A 6 -25.76 20.74 -14.84
N SER A 7 -24.63 20.73 -14.13
CA SER A 7 -24.61 20.98 -12.67
C SER A 7 -25.09 22.39 -12.30
N LEU A 8 -24.87 23.38 -13.17
CA LEU A 8 -25.26 24.77 -12.92
C LEU A 8 -26.79 24.93 -13.05
N SER A 9 -27.36 24.39 -14.13
CA SER A 9 -28.81 24.39 -14.36
C SER A 9 -29.57 23.53 -13.35
N ALA A 10 -28.96 22.47 -12.82
CA ALA A 10 -29.54 21.69 -11.71
C ALA A 10 -29.65 22.52 -10.42
N VAL A 11 -28.62 23.31 -10.08
CA VAL A 11 -28.65 24.21 -8.91
C VAL A 11 -29.63 25.36 -9.13
N GLU A 12 -29.65 25.95 -10.33
CA GLU A 12 -30.61 27.02 -10.67
C GLU A 12 -32.06 26.52 -10.61
N PHE A 13 -32.32 25.32 -11.13
CA PHE A 13 -33.63 24.69 -11.03
C PHE A 13 -34.05 24.46 -9.58
N ARG A 14 -33.17 23.90 -8.75
CA ARG A 14 -33.44 23.69 -7.31
C ARG A 14 -33.68 25.02 -6.60
N ASN A 15 -32.88 26.05 -6.87
CA ASN A 15 -33.03 27.37 -6.25
C ASN A 15 -34.35 28.05 -6.66
N ARG A 16 -34.73 27.95 -7.94
CA ARG A 16 -36.04 28.43 -8.42
C ARG A 16 -37.19 27.67 -7.76
N LEU A 17 -37.10 26.34 -7.70
CA LEU A 17 -38.13 25.53 -7.04
C LEU A 17 -38.26 25.87 -5.55
N SER A 18 -37.14 26.08 -4.87
CA SER A 18 -37.11 26.50 -3.45
C SER A 18 -37.68 27.91 -3.25
N SER A 19 -37.44 28.83 -4.19
CA SER A 19 -38.01 30.19 -4.13
C SER A 19 -39.52 30.23 -4.36
N GLU A 20 -40.02 29.38 -5.26
CA GLU A 20 -41.45 29.28 -5.60
C GLU A 20 -42.23 28.46 -4.55
N LEU A 21 -41.56 27.49 -3.90
CA LEU A 21 -42.14 26.61 -2.89
C LEU A 21 -41.31 26.63 -1.59
N PRO A 22 -41.37 27.72 -0.79
CA PRO A 22 -40.53 27.88 0.40
C PRO A 22 -40.80 26.86 1.52
N SER A 23 -41.93 26.16 1.47
CA SER A 23 -42.31 25.13 2.43
C SER A 23 -41.64 23.78 2.19
N LEU A 24 -40.93 23.61 1.06
CA LEU A 24 -40.21 22.39 0.73
C LEU A 24 -38.75 22.49 1.17
N ASP A 25 -38.27 21.50 1.92
CA ASP A 25 -36.85 21.34 2.20
C ASP A 25 -36.20 20.54 1.07
N LEU A 26 -35.62 21.26 0.12
CA LEU A 26 -35.02 20.70 -1.09
C LEU A 26 -33.50 20.54 -0.90
N PRO A 27 -32.96 19.31 -0.85
CA PRO A 27 -31.53 19.10 -0.71
C PRO A 27 -30.75 19.58 -1.94
N ASN A 28 -29.47 19.92 -1.75
CA ASN A 28 -28.58 20.31 -2.86
C ASN A 28 -28.38 19.16 -3.87
N THR A 29 -28.62 17.92 -3.45
CA THR A 29 -28.47 16.70 -4.26
C THR A 29 -29.75 16.30 -4.99
N LEU A 30 -30.86 17.07 -4.88
CA LEU A 30 -32.20 16.72 -5.36
C LEU A 30 -32.23 16.12 -6.77
N ILE A 31 -31.57 16.76 -7.74
CA ILE A 31 -31.59 16.32 -9.15
C ILE A 31 -30.79 15.03 -9.39
N PHE A 32 -29.85 14.71 -8.51
CA PHE A 32 -29.09 13.46 -8.56
C PHE A 32 -29.89 12.31 -7.93
N ASP A 33 -30.55 12.58 -6.80
CA ASP A 33 -31.39 11.61 -6.11
C ASP A 33 -32.69 11.31 -6.87
N TYR A 34 -33.25 12.32 -7.54
CA TYR A 34 -34.52 12.26 -8.27
C TYR A 34 -34.33 12.76 -9.72
N PRO A 35 -33.74 11.94 -10.61
CA PRO A 35 -33.24 12.40 -11.92
C PRO A 35 -34.30 12.67 -12.99
N THR A 36 -35.59 12.48 -12.66
CA THR A 36 -36.75 12.73 -13.53
C THR A 36 -37.73 13.71 -12.90
N ILE A 37 -38.46 14.46 -13.72
CA ILE A 37 -39.50 15.40 -13.24
C ILE A 37 -40.53 14.66 -12.38
N ALA A 38 -40.93 13.45 -12.80
CA ALA A 38 -41.87 12.61 -12.05
C ALA A 38 -41.34 12.26 -10.64
N SER A 39 -40.04 11.93 -10.52
CA SER A 39 -39.42 11.62 -9.23
C SER A 39 -39.30 12.85 -8.33
N VAL A 40 -38.99 14.04 -8.88
CA VAL A 40 -38.95 15.30 -8.12
C VAL A 40 -40.35 15.70 -7.64
N ALA A 41 -41.36 15.57 -8.51
CA ALA A 41 -42.75 15.81 -8.14
C ALA A 41 -43.23 14.84 -7.06
N GLY A 42 -42.83 13.55 -7.15
CA GLY A 42 -43.09 12.55 -6.12
C GLY A 42 -42.51 12.96 -4.76
N TYR A 43 -41.23 13.34 -4.72
CA TYR A 43 -40.57 13.81 -3.50
C TYR A 43 -41.26 15.05 -2.90
N ALA A 44 -41.57 16.05 -3.74
CA ALA A 44 -42.28 17.25 -3.28
C ALA A 44 -43.67 16.93 -2.72
N THR A 45 -44.38 15.98 -3.33
CA THR A 45 -45.72 15.58 -2.87
C THR A 45 -45.67 14.78 -1.57
N GLU A 46 -44.61 13.99 -1.36
CA GLU A 46 -44.35 13.29 -0.10
C GLU A 46 -44.08 14.27 1.04
N GLN A 47 -43.24 15.29 0.83
CA GLN A 47 -42.98 16.33 1.82
C GLN A 47 -44.21 17.19 2.15
N LEU A 48 -45.07 17.47 1.16
CA LEU A 48 -46.30 18.23 1.34
C LEU A 48 -47.44 17.41 1.94
N GLY A 49 -47.24 16.11 2.17
CA GLY A 49 -48.23 15.21 2.76
C GLY A 49 -49.49 14.98 1.90
N THR A 50 -49.49 15.37 0.62
CA THR A 50 -50.70 15.44 -0.21
C THR A 50 -50.99 14.22 -1.07
N THR A 51 -50.11 13.22 -1.14
CA THR A 51 -50.46 11.87 -1.59
C THR A 51 -49.66 10.79 -0.86
N SER A 52 -50.26 10.18 0.16
CA SER A 52 -49.98 8.79 0.46
C SER A 52 -50.63 7.94 -0.64
N SER A 53 -49.94 7.70 -1.76
CA SER A 53 -50.28 6.55 -2.61
C SER A 53 -49.77 5.31 -1.89
N PRO A 54 -50.65 4.45 -1.32
CA PRO A 54 -50.21 3.37 -0.44
C PRO A 54 -49.49 2.23 -1.17
N ILE A 55 -49.29 2.30 -2.49
CA ILE A 55 -48.92 1.11 -3.28
C ILE A 55 -47.39 0.86 -3.27
N ALA A 56 -46.54 1.89 -3.20
CA ALA A 56 -45.09 1.71 -3.20
C ALA A 56 -44.52 1.48 -1.80
N ILE A 57 -44.86 2.33 -0.83
CA ILE A 57 -44.39 2.19 0.56
C ILE A 57 -45.15 1.08 1.28
N ALA A 58 -46.48 0.94 1.14
CA ALA A 58 -47.15 -0.22 1.73
C ALA A 58 -46.84 -1.50 0.97
N GLY A 59 -46.56 -1.47 -0.34
CA GLY A 59 -46.03 -2.62 -1.07
C GLY A 59 -44.63 -3.04 -0.62
N MET A 60 -43.74 -2.09 -0.35
CA MET A 60 -42.39 -2.34 0.20
C MET A 60 -42.40 -2.73 1.68
N VAL A 61 -43.25 -2.11 2.50
CA VAL A 61 -43.45 -2.46 3.91
C VAL A 61 -44.20 -3.78 4.03
N LEU A 62 -45.14 -4.10 3.12
CA LEU A 62 -45.74 -5.44 3.00
C LEU A 62 -44.74 -6.45 2.44
N TRP A 63 -43.79 -6.07 1.59
CA TRP A 63 -42.72 -6.96 1.11
C TRP A 63 -41.66 -7.22 2.19
N THR A 64 -41.19 -6.21 2.91
CA THR A 64 -40.32 -6.40 4.10
C THR A 64 -41.07 -7.12 5.22
N ALA A 65 -42.34 -6.79 5.48
CA ALA A 65 -43.16 -7.54 6.42
C ALA A 65 -43.50 -8.96 5.90
N SER A 66 -43.51 -9.21 4.59
CA SER A 66 -43.66 -10.53 3.96
C SER A 66 -42.35 -11.32 3.93
N CYS A 67 -41.19 -10.67 3.88
CA CYS A 67 -39.89 -11.29 4.13
C CYS A 67 -39.78 -11.66 5.63
N ILE A 68 -40.19 -10.76 6.53
CA ILE A 68 -40.25 -10.99 7.98
C ILE A 68 -41.29 -12.07 8.32
N ARG A 69 -42.48 -12.08 7.70
CA ARG A 69 -43.54 -13.10 7.88
C ARG A 69 -43.27 -14.39 7.12
N GLY A 70 -42.57 -14.34 5.98
CA GLY A 70 -42.19 -15.47 5.15
C GLY A 70 -41.11 -16.31 5.83
N VAL A 71 -40.13 -15.67 6.46
CA VAL A 71 -39.18 -16.34 7.36
C VAL A 71 -39.91 -16.97 8.57
N ARG A 72 -40.91 -16.28 9.13
CA ARG A 72 -41.73 -16.77 10.25
C ARG A 72 -42.64 -17.95 9.89
N ASN A 73 -43.28 -17.95 8.71
CA ASN A 73 -44.27 -18.95 8.30
C ASN A 73 -43.66 -20.17 7.60
N THR A 74 -42.49 -20.05 6.96
CA THR A 74 -41.83 -21.17 6.27
C THR A 74 -41.21 -22.15 7.27
N CYS A 75 -40.75 -21.68 8.44
CA CYS A 75 -40.32 -22.56 9.54
C CYS A 75 -41.48 -23.33 10.18
N ALA A 76 -42.68 -22.73 10.26
CA ALA A 76 -43.84 -23.36 10.90
C ALA A 76 -44.55 -24.42 10.05
N LYS A 77 -44.41 -24.39 8.71
CA LYS A 77 -45.10 -25.32 7.79
C LYS A 77 -44.24 -26.47 7.28
N ALA A 78 -42.91 -26.39 7.37
CA ALA A 78 -42.01 -27.41 6.82
C ALA A 78 -41.70 -28.58 7.78
N PHE A 79 -41.99 -28.47 9.08
CA PHE A 79 -41.68 -29.52 10.08
C PHE A 79 -42.78 -29.66 11.15
N PRO A 80 -43.78 -30.55 10.99
CA PRO A 80 -44.89 -30.70 11.94
C PRO A 80 -44.55 -31.40 13.28
N LEU A 81 -43.29 -31.72 13.56
CA LEU A 81 -42.88 -32.51 14.74
C LEU A 81 -42.00 -31.76 15.75
N TRP A 82 -41.87 -30.44 15.64
CA TRP A 82 -41.14 -29.65 16.64
C TRP A 82 -42.12 -28.85 17.52
N GLN A 83 -42.49 -29.43 18.66
CA GLN A 83 -43.27 -28.78 19.73
C GLN A 83 -42.35 -28.26 20.85
N GLY A 84 -41.33 -27.48 20.50
CA GLY A 84 -40.58 -26.67 21.46
C GLY A 84 -41.18 -25.27 21.54
N SER A 85 -41.50 -24.78 22.74
CA SER A 85 -41.87 -23.38 22.93
C SER A 85 -40.78 -22.47 22.35
N LEU A 86 -41.13 -21.38 21.68
CA LEU A 86 -40.16 -20.31 21.36
C LEU A 86 -39.55 -19.80 22.66
N SER A 87 -38.42 -20.39 23.04
CA SER A 87 -37.46 -19.79 23.95
C SER A 87 -36.79 -18.64 23.22
N THR A 88 -36.39 -17.64 24.00
CA THR A 88 -35.49 -16.55 23.64
C THR A 88 -34.09 -17.07 23.30
N GLU A 89 -33.95 -17.92 22.26
CA GLU A 89 -32.65 -18.36 21.73
C GLU A 89 -32.11 -17.28 20.79
N THR A 90 -31.28 -16.41 21.36
CA THR A 90 -30.84 -15.10 20.89
C THR A 90 -29.52 -15.10 20.08
N LEU A 91 -29.08 -16.24 19.51
CA LEU A 91 -27.73 -16.39 18.93
C LEU A 91 -27.67 -16.85 17.45
N ASP A 92 -28.76 -17.32 16.85
CA ASP A 92 -28.76 -18.04 15.56
C ASP A 92 -28.37 -17.23 14.29
N GLN A 93 -28.23 -15.90 14.40
CA GLN A 93 -27.92 -15.05 13.24
C GLN A 93 -26.57 -14.31 13.33
N GLN A 94 -25.84 -14.47 14.45
CA GLN A 94 -24.59 -13.75 14.69
C GLN A 94 -23.42 -14.49 14.05
N CYS A 95 -22.59 -13.79 13.28
CA CYS A 95 -21.31 -14.33 12.81
C CYS A 95 -20.17 -13.64 13.55
N TRP A 96 -19.27 -14.40 14.16
CA TRP A 96 -18.08 -13.82 14.79
C TRP A 96 -17.07 -13.44 13.74
N LEU A 97 -16.49 -12.25 13.86
CA LEU A 97 -15.53 -11.69 12.93
C LEU A 97 -14.12 -11.80 13.49
N LYS A 98 -13.21 -12.39 12.71
CA LYS A 98 -11.77 -12.31 12.97
C LYS A 98 -11.04 -11.84 11.74
N ALA A 99 -10.22 -10.81 11.89
CA ALA A 99 -9.74 -10.03 10.77
C ALA A 99 -8.21 -9.96 10.73
N ALA A 100 -7.64 -10.07 9.53
CA ALA A 100 -6.22 -9.88 9.25
C ALA A 100 -6.07 -8.89 8.09
N TYR A 101 -5.17 -7.92 8.24
CA TYR A 101 -4.92 -6.87 7.26
C TYR A 101 -3.43 -6.81 6.90
N PHE A 102 -3.13 -6.60 5.62
CA PHE A 102 -1.78 -6.36 5.10
C PHE A 102 -1.91 -5.26 4.04
N PRO A 103 -1.46 -3.99 4.28
CA PRO A 103 -0.03 -3.63 4.09
C PRO A 103 0.50 -2.33 4.79
N GLY A 104 1.79 -1.99 4.58
CA GLY A 104 2.44 -0.68 4.86
C GLY A 104 2.71 -0.37 6.34
N ALA A 105 3.81 -0.92 6.89
CA ALA A 105 4.10 -0.98 8.34
C ALA A 105 2.99 -1.60 9.23
N SER A 106 1.91 -2.12 8.62
CA SER A 106 0.69 -2.59 9.28
C SER A 106 0.26 -4.02 8.85
N SER A 107 1.08 -5.02 9.14
CA SER A 107 0.85 -6.44 8.79
C SER A 107 -0.09 -7.23 9.72
N SER A 108 -0.83 -6.53 10.58
CA SER A 108 -1.75 -7.12 11.54
C SER A 108 -2.73 -6.06 12.05
N CYS A 109 -3.86 -6.48 12.64
CA CYS A 109 -4.79 -5.56 13.32
C CYS A 109 -4.09 -4.70 14.40
N LYS A 110 -3.10 -5.25 15.10
CA LYS A 110 -2.33 -4.53 16.13
C LYS A 110 -1.48 -3.41 15.54
N THR A 111 -0.73 -3.71 14.49
CA THR A 111 0.10 -2.71 13.80
C THR A 111 -0.76 -1.69 13.07
N PHE A 112 -1.90 -2.12 12.50
CA PHE A 112 -2.88 -1.22 11.89
C PHE A 112 -3.51 -0.28 12.91
N HIS A 113 -3.92 -0.78 14.08
CA HIS A 113 -4.36 0.05 15.20
C HIS A 113 -3.30 1.08 15.60
N SER A 114 -2.03 0.66 15.70
CA SER A 114 -0.92 1.58 16.00
C SER A 114 -0.76 2.66 14.93
N ALA A 115 -0.93 2.34 13.64
CA ALA A 115 -0.82 3.31 12.55
C ALA A 115 -1.98 4.31 12.59
N LEU A 116 -3.22 3.84 12.78
CA LEU A 116 -4.41 4.69 12.93
C LEU A 116 -4.30 5.62 14.14
N THR A 117 -3.83 5.11 15.28
CA THR A 117 -3.67 5.91 16.51
C THR A 117 -2.61 6.99 16.36
N LYS A 118 -1.52 6.72 15.62
CA LYS A 118 -0.46 7.69 15.34
C LYS A 118 -0.80 8.67 14.22
N GLY A 119 -1.95 8.50 13.57
CA GLY A 119 -2.37 9.33 12.44
C GLY A 119 -1.48 9.20 11.20
N VAL A 120 -1.01 7.98 10.91
CA VAL A 120 -0.14 7.73 9.74
C VAL A 120 -0.93 7.94 8.43
N ASP A 121 -0.39 8.79 7.55
CA ASP A 121 -0.83 8.97 6.15
C ASP A 121 -0.03 8.01 5.25
N GLY A 122 -0.72 7.08 4.59
CA GLY A 122 -0.13 6.05 3.72
C GLY A 122 0.18 6.51 2.29
N GLY A 123 -0.11 7.77 1.94
CA GLY A 123 0.09 8.30 0.60
C GLY A 123 1.57 8.46 0.24
N VAL A 124 2.02 7.77 -0.81
CA VAL A 124 3.38 7.83 -1.37
C VAL A 124 3.32 8.08 -2.88
N GLU A 125 4.42 8.55 -3.47
CA GLU A 125 4.54 8.61 -4.95
C GLU A 125 4.54 7.18 -5.53
N VAL A 126 4.08 7.03 -6.78
CA VAL A 126 4.11 5.72 -7.46
C VAL A 126 5.51 5.09 -7.34
N PRO A 127 5.64 3.88 -6.76
CA PRO A 127 6.92 3.22 -6.64
C PRO A 127 7.51 2.87 -8.01
N PHE A 128 8.83 3.06 -8.16
CA PHE A 128 9.56 2.75 -9.40
C PHE A 128 9.40 1.29 -9.88
N THR A 129 9.12 0.36 -8.97
CA THR A 129 8.89 -1.05 -9.34
C THR A 129 7.51 -1.30 -9.96
N ARG A 130 6.58 -0.33 -9.91
CA ARG A 130 5.24 -0.46 -10.52
C ARG A 130 5.27 -0.06 -11.99
N TRP A 131 5.54 1.21 -12.27
CA TRP A 131 5.74 1.74 -13.61
C TRP A 131 6.59 2.99 -13.61
N GLU A 132 7.10 3.36 -14.79
CA GLU A 132 7.80 4.64 -14.96
C GLU A 132 6.76 5.76 -14.95
N LEU A 133 6.75 6.55 -13.88
CA LEU A 133 5.73 7.57 -13.65
C LEU A 133 5.86 8.71 -14.67
N GLU A 134 7.08 9.13 -15.01
CA GLU A 134 7.25 10.29 -15.90
C GLU A 134 6.75 10.03 -17.33
N GLU A 135 6.75 8.78 -17.78
CA GLU A 135 6.22 8.39 -19.09
C GLU A 135 4.71 8.52 -19.19
N VAL A 136 3.99 8.44 -18.07
CA VAL A 136 2.52 8.41 -18.05
C VAL A 136 1.90 9.56 -17.27
N TRP A 137 2.69 10.42 -16.66
CA TRP A 137 2.20 11.55 -15.87
C TRP A 137 2.19 12.88 -16.65
N ASP A 138 1.19 13.72 -16.39
CA ASP A 138 1.13 15.11 -16.82
C ASP A 138 0.25 15.91 -15.83
N PRO A 139 0.67 17.10 -15.35
CA PRO A 139 -0.14 17.91 -14.45
C PRO A 139 -1.45 18.42 -15.08
N ASN A 140 -1.52 18.48 -16.42
CA ASN A 140 -2.73 18.80 -17.15
C ASN A 140 -3.69 17.58 -17.17
N PRO A 141 -4.86 17.67 -16.50
CA PRO A 141 -5.81 16.56 -16.46
C PRO A 141 -6.36 16.15 -17.85
N ASP A 142 -6.34 17.08 -18.81
CA ASP A 142 -6.85 16.87 -20.16
C ASP A 142 -5.79 16.28 -21.13
N ALA A 143 -4.53 16.13 -20.69
CA ALA A 143 -3.48 15.52 -21.50
C ALA A 143 -3.82 14.07 -21.88
N GLN A 144 -3.75 13.72 -23.17
CA GLN A 144 -4.14 12.40 -23.66
C GLN A 144 -3.19 11.30 -23.19
N GLY A 145 -3.72 10.16 -22.76
CA GLY A 145 -2.92 9.02 -22.30
C GLY A 145 -2.17 9.23 -20.99
N LYS A 146 -2.39 10.37 -20.30
CA LYS A 146 -1.69 10.72 -19.06
C LYS A 146 -2.57 10.62 -17.81
N MET A 147 -1.95 10.33 -16.68
CA MET A 147 -2.53 10.49 -15.34
C MET A 147 -2.04 11.81 -14.73
N TYR A 148 -2.91 12.53 -14.01
CA TYR A 148 -2.50 13.73 -13.26
C TYR A 148 -2.09 13.49 -11.80
N PRO A 149 -2.59 12.48 -11.06
CA PRO A 149 -2.05 12.23 -9.73
C PRO A 149 -0.68 11.57 -9.86
N ARG A 150 0.25 11.93 -8.96
CA ARG A 150 1.55 11.27 -8.80
C ARG A 150 1.58 10.27 -7.65
N HIS A 151 0.58 10.35 -6.77
CA HIS A 151 0.56 9.66 -5.49
C HIS A 151 -0.58 8.66 -5.41
N GLY A 152 -0.38 7.65 -4.59
CA GLY A 152 -1.34 6.62 -4.21
C GLY A 152 -0.90 5.92 -2.94
N ASN A 153 -1.60 4.87 -2.56
CA ASN A 153 -1.26 4.08 -1.37
C ASN A 153 -0.80 2.69 -1.84
N PHE A 154 0.45 2.33 -1.58
CA PHE A 154 1.05 1.12 -2.16
C PHE A 154 1.48 0.14 -1.07
N VAL A 155 1.31 -1.14 -1.34
CA VAL A 155 1.83 -2.23 -0.52
C VAL A 155 3.33 -2.32 -0.71
N GLU A 156 4.06 -2.24 0.39
CA GLU A 156 5.49 -2.55 0.42
C GLU A 156 5.73 -4.03 0.09
N GLY A 157 6.71 -4.30 -0.76
CA GLY A 157 7.14 -5.67 -1.05
C GLY A 157 6.08 -6.54 -1.72
N ALA A 158 5.17 -5.97 -2.51
CA ALA A 158 4.15 -6.74 -3.22
C ALA A 158 4.74 -7.80 -4.20
N GLU A 159 5.99 -7.64 -4.64
CA GLU A 159 6.75 -8.63 -5.43
C GLU A 159 7.06 -9.91 -4.65
N PHE A 160 6.98 -9.88 -3.31
CA PHE A 160 7.46 -10.95 -2.44
C PHE A 160 6.34 -11.94 -2.06
N PHE A 161 6.67 -13.23 -2.06
CA PHE A 161 5.73 -14.30 -1.72
C PHE A 161 6.45 -15.57 -1.24
N ASP A 162 5.88 -16.31 -0.29
CA ASP A 162 6.39 -17.63 0.11
C ASP A 162 5.75 -18.77 -0.70
N ALA A 163 6.25 -18.95 -1.92
CA ALA A 163 5.76 -20.00 -2.82
C ALA A 163 5.95 -21.42 -2.24
N LYS A 164 7.02 -21.65 -1.47
CA LYS A 164 7.35 -22.97 -0.91
C LYS A 164 6.33 -23.39 0.14
N TYR A 165 5.87 -22.47 0.97
CA TYR A 165 4.85 -22.74 2.00
C TYR A 165 3.55 -23.30 1.41
N PHE A 166 3.14 -22.79 0.24
CA PHE A 166 1.93 -23.20 -0.47
C PHE A 166 2.14 -24.31 -1.51
N GLY A 167 3.35 -24.87 -1.60
CA GLY A 167 3.67 -25.94 -2.56
C GLY A 167 3.68 -25.46 -4.02
N ILE A 168 3.96 -24.18 -4.26
CA ILE A 168 3.95 -23.54 -5.58
C ILE A 168 5.39 -23.47 -6.11
N SER A 169 5.58 -23.85 -7.38
CA SER A 169 6.90 -23.82 -8.01
C SER A 169 7.33 -22.37 -8.35
N PRO A 170 8.64 -22.04 -8.37
CA PRO A 170 9.08 -20.69 -8.77
C PRO A 170 8.62 -20.22 -10.15
N PRO A 171 8.58 -21.07 -11.21
CA PRO A 171 8.02 -20.67 -12.50
C PRO A 171 6.52 -20.33 -12.44
N GLU A 172 5.74 -21.07 -11.66
CA GLU A 172 4.33 -20.77 -11.46
C GLU A 172 4.13 -19.46 -10.69
N ALA A 173 4.86 -19.29 -9.58
CA ALA A 173 4.80 -18.09 -8.76
C ALA A 173 5.11 -16.82 -9.57
N ARG A 174 6.07 -16.85 -10.51
CA ARG A 174 6.34 -15.73 -11.43
C ARG A 174 5.17 -15.39 -12.35
N ALA A 175 4.41 -16.39 -12.79
CA ALA A 175 3.27 -16.20 -13.68
C ALA A 175 1.96 -15.82 -12.96
N MET A 176 1.89 -16.05 -11.64
CA MET A 176 0.72 -15.71 -10.82
C MET A 176 0.54 -14.20 -10.71
N ASP A 177 -0.70 -13.74 -10.84
CA ASP A 177 -1.11 -12.39 -10.40
C ASP A 177 -0.69 -12.19 -8.93
N PRO A 178 0.04 -11.10 -8.60
CA PRO A 178 0.40 -10.72 -7.23
C PRO A 178 -0.79 -10.70 -6.27
N GLN A 179 -1.99 -10.39 -6.76
CA GLN A 179 -3.24 -10.46 -5.99
C GLN A 179 -3.50 -11.88 -5.48
N GLN A 180 -3.28 -12.92 -6.30
CA GLN A 180 -3.44 -14.32 -5.88
C GLN A 180 -2.42 -14.71 -4.79
N ARG A 181 -1.18 -14.18 -4.88
CA ARG A 181 -0.11 -14.44 -3.92
C ARG A 181 -0.45 -13.83 -2.56
N LEU A 182 -0.83 -12.55 -2.53
CA LEU A 182 -1.20 -11.84 -1.31
C LEU A 182 -2.46 -12.42 -0.67
N LEU A 183 -3.43 -12.84 -1.48
CA LEU A 183 -4.64 -13.53 -1.01
C LEU A 183 -4.32 -14.83 -0.27
N LEU A 184 -3.36 -15.64 -0.74
CA LEU A 184 -2.98 -16.89 -0.07
C LEU A 184 -2.44 -16.64 1.34
N GLU A 185 -1.49 -15.74 1.48
CA GLU A 185 -0.90 -15.38 2.77
C GLU A 185 -1.93 -14.75 3.72
N THR A 186 -2.74 -13.83 3.20
CA THR A 186 -3.78 -13.14 3.98
C THR A 186 -4.87 -14.10 4.45
N SER A 187 -5.29 -15.03 3.59
CA SER A 187 -6.28 -16.05 3.91
C SER A 187 -5.79 -17.04 4.96
N MET A 188 -4.54 -17.51 4.82
CA MET A 188 -3.95 -18.42 5.81
C MET A 188 -3.86 -17.76 7.18
N ASN A 189 -3.35 -16.53 7.25
CA ASN A 189 -3.29 -15.78 8.50
C ASN A 189 -4.69 -15.54 9.09
N GLY A 190 -5.68 -15.17 8.27
CA GLY A 190 -7.06 -14.98 8.72
C GLY A 190 -7.67 -16.26 9.31
N LEU A 191 -7.45 -17.42 8.67
CA LEU A 191 -7.97 -18.71 9.14
C LEU A 191 -7.28 -19.18 10.42
N LEU A 192 -5.95 -19.04 10.52
CA LEU A 192 -5.21 -19.36 11.74
C LEU A 192 -5.60 -18.43 12.89
N ASP A 193 -5.74 -17.13 12.63
CA ASP A 193 -6.24 -16.16 13.62
C ASP A 193 -7.67 -16.52 14.06
N SER A 194 -8.44 -17.15 13.15
CA SER A 194 -9.75 -17.71 13.44
C SER A 194 -9.78 -18.82 14.49
N GLY A 195 -8.61 -19.34 14.85
CA GLY A 195 -8.43 -20.47 15.76
C GLY A 195 -8.51 -21.82 15.05
N LEU A 196 -8.57 -21.84 13.71
CA LEU A 196 -8.48 -23.08 12.93
C LEU A 196 -7.01 -23.43 12.74
N THR A 197 -6.68 -24.70 12.91
CA THR A 197 -5.33 -25.22 12.65
C THR A 197 -5.19 -25.68 11.20
N LYS A 198 -3.95 -25.77 10.71
CA LYS A 198 -3.68 -26.32 9.36
C LYS A 198 -4.25 -27.73 9.16
N ALA A 199 -4.29 -28.54 10.22
CA ALA A 199 -4.85 -29.88 10.19
C ALA A 199 -6.38 -29.86 10.02
N GLU A 200 -7.07 -28.97 10.73
CA GLU A 200 -8.53 -28.83 10.65
C GLU A 200 -8.99 -28.25 9.31
N LEU A 201 -8.17 -27.45 8.62
CA LEU A 201 -8.52 -26.89 7.31
C LEU A 201 -8.63 -27.97 6.22
N MET A 202 -7.77 -28.99 6.26
CA MET A 202 -7.71 -30.00 5.21
C MET A 202 -9.00 -30.81 5.13
N GLY A 203 -9.71 -30.70 4.00
CA GLY A 203 -10.97 -31.39 3.74
C GLY A 203 -12.20 -30.72 4.37
N SER A 204 -12.04 -29.60 5.07
CA SER A 204 -13.13 -28.91 5.76
C SER A 204 -14.07 -28.16 4.81
N GLU A 205 -15.31 -27.98 5.25
CA GLU A 205 -16.36 -27.24 4.52
C GLU A 205 -16.25 -25.73 4.79
N VAL A 206 -15.05 -25.15 4.66
CA VAL A 206 -14.85 -23.69 4.73
C VAL A 206 -15.18 -23.07 3.37
N ALA A 207 -16.10 -22.11 3.35
CA ALA A 207 -16.39 -21.33 2.15
C ALA A 207 -15.32 -20.27 1.91
N VAL A 208 -15.05 -19.93 0.65
CA VAL A 208 -14.10 -18.90 0.22
C VAL A 208 -14.80 -17.93 -0.72
N HIS A 209 -15.09 -16.73 -0.24
CA HIS A 209 -15.64 -15.65 -1.05
C HIS A 209 -14.63 -14.53 -1.15
N VAL A 210 -14.26 -14.17 -2.38
CA VAL A 210 -13.18 -13.23 -2.63
C VAL A 210 -13.73 -11.98 -3.31
N GLY A 211 -13.59 -10.81 -2.68
CA GLY A 211 -13.85 -9.52 -3.31
C GLY A 211 -12.66 -9.09 -4.17
N LEU A 212 -12.84 -8.99 -5.49
CA LEU A 212 -11.78 -8.63 -6.44
C LEU A 212 -12.38 -7.87 -7.61
N ALA A 213 -11.77 -6.76 -8.02
CA ALA A 213 -12.23 -5.94 -9.14
C ALA A 213 -11.10 -5.53 -10.10
N ASN A 214 -9.83 -5.61 -9.68
CA ASN A 214 -8.72 -5.14 -10.48
C ASN A 214 -8.21 -6.23 -11.44
N ASN A 215 -8.10 -5.89 -12.72
CA ASN A 215 -7.65 -6.77 -13.80
C ASN A 215 -6.30 -6.36 -14.42
N ASP A 216 -5.52 -5.49 -13.77
CA ASP A 216 -4.23 -5.00 -14.27
C ASP A 216 -3.32 -6.15 -14.76
N TRP A 217 -3.29 -7.28 -14.05
CA TRP A 217 -2.45 -8.42 -14.43
C TRP A 217 -2.76 -8.97 -15.81
N ILE A 218 -4.04 -9.04 -16.18
CA ILE A 218 -4.48 -9.47 -17.51
C ILE A 218 -3.99 -8.47 -18.57
N GLN A 219 -4.05 -7.17 -18.26
CA GLN A 219 -3.63 -6.11 -19.18
C GLN A 219 -2.11 -6.06 -19.38
N MET A 220 -1.34 -6.47 -18.37
CA MET A 220 0.12 -6.54 -18.43
C MET A 220 0.65 -7.73 -19.21
N GLN A 221 -0.16 -8.78 -19.42
CA GLN A 221 0.29 -9.94 -20.17
C GLN A 221 0.66 -9.55 -21.60
N SER A 222 1.84 -10.00 -22.03
CA SER A 222 2.30 -9.76 -23.38
C SER A 222 1.42 -10.53 -24.36
N TRP A 223 1.02 -9.87 -25.45
CA TRP A 223 0.44 -10.54 -26.62
C TRP A 223 1.50 -11.30 -27.45
N ASP A 224 2.75 -11.38 -26.98
CA ASP A 224 3.74 -12.32 -27.50
C ASP A 224 3.39 -13.74 -27.08
N PHE A 225 2.69 -14.44 -27.98
CA PHE A 225 2.26 -15.82 -27.77
C PHE A 225 3.40 -16.79 -27.44
N LYS A 226 4.67 -16.45 -27.72
CA LYS A 226 5.83 -17.28 -27.35
C LYS A 226 6.15 -17.26 -25.86
N LYS A 227 5.70 -16.22 -25.13
CA LYS A 227 5.89 -16.09 -23.68
C LYS A 227 4.80 -16.80 -22.86
N ILE A 228 3.75 -17.31 -23.52
CA ILE A 228 2.69 -18.07 -22.86
C ILE A 228 3.26 -19.38 -22.32
N SER A 229 3.07 -19.59 -21.03
CA SER A 229 3.48 -20.79 -20.29
C SER A 229 2.24 -21.57 -19.81
N PRO A 230 2.39 -22.83 -19.34
CA PRO A 230 1.30 -23.59 -18.73
C PRO A 230 0.62 -22.90 -17.55
N TYR A 231 1.28 -21.91 -16.94
CA TYR A 231 0.77 -21.15 -15.79
C TYR A 231 0.11 -19.82 -16.16
N THR A 232 0.15 -19.40 -17.43
CA THR A 232 -0.38 -18.09 -17.84
C THR A 232 -1.88 -17.99 -17.59
N ALA A 233 -2.65 -18.99 -18.03
CA ALA A 233 -4.10 -19.00 -17.88
C ALA A 233 -4.53 -19.00 -16.39
N THR A 234 -3.86 -19.80 -15.56
CA THR A 234 -4.18 -19.87 -14.12
C THR A 234 -3.65 -18.65 -13.36
N GLY A 235 -2.56 -18.06 -13.82
CA GLY A 235 -1.96 -16.87 -13.24
C GLY A 235 -2.81 -15.62 -13.43
N MET A 236 -3.60 -15.53 -14.51
CA MET A 236 -4.42 -14.35 -14.83
C MET A 236 -5.91 -14.48 -14.53
N SER A 237 -6.42 -15.69 -14.33
CA SER A 237 -7.86 -15.90 -14.11
C SER A 237 -8.32 -15.45 -12.73
N PHE A 238 -9.38 -14.65 -12.68
CA PHE A 238 -10.02 -14.26 -11.42
C PHE A 238 -10.57 -15.46 -10.65
N SER A 239 -11.24 -16.41 -11.31
CA SER A 239 -11.81 -17.59 -10.64
C SER A 239 -10.75 -18.41 -9.90
N VAL A 240 -9.52 -18.39 -10.41
CA VAL A 240 -8.38 -19.07 -9.77
C VAL A 240 -7.98 -18.39 -8.47
N SER A 241 -8.25 -17.11 -8.24
CA SER A 241 -7.95 -16.46 -6.96
C SER A 241 -8.66 -17.12 -5.77
N ALA A 242 -9.97 -17.41 -5.90
CA ALA A 242 -10.70 -18.18 -4.88
C ALA A 242 -10.35 -19.67 -4.93
N GLY A 243 -10.31 -20.25 -6.13
CA GLY A 243 -10.02 -21.68 -6.31
C GLY A 243 -8.63 -22.10 -5.78
N ARG A 244 -7.63 -21.21 -5.89
CA ARG A 244 -6.26 -21.46 -5.43
C ARG A 244 -6.15 -21.45 -3.92
N ILE A 245 -6.88 -20.58 -3.21
CA ILE A 245 -6.99 -20.64 -1.74
C ILE A 245 -7.59 -21.98 -1.33
N SER A 246 -8.74 -22.34 -1.91
CA SER A 246 -9.41 -23.61 -1.62
C SER A 246 -8.52 -24.82 -1.93
N TYR A 247 -7.79 -24.79 -3.06
CA TYR A 247 -6.87 -25.85 -3.45
C TYR A 247 -5.68 -25.96 -2.49
N ALA A 248 -4.98 -24.86 -2.22
CA ALA A 248 -3.76 -24.85 -1.42
C ALA A 248 -4.01 -25.20 0.06
N LEU A 249 -5.19 -24.87 0.57
CA LEU A 249 -5.59 -25.12 1.97
C LEU A 249 -6.50 -26.35 2.13
N GLY A 250 -6.85 -27.03 1.03
CA GLY A 250 -7.67 -28.24 1.04
C GLY A 250 -9.16 -28.02 1.36
N LEU A 251 -9.70 -26.82 1.16
CA LEU A 251 -11.07 -26.45 1.54
C LEU A 251 -12.10 -26.98 0.52
N LYS A 252 -13.29 -27.33 1.00
CA LYS A 252 -14.37 -27.97 0.22
C LYS A 252 -15.70 -27.20 0.21
N GLY A 253 -15.77 -26.05 0.89
CA GLY A 253 -16.97 -25.21 0.86
C GLY A 253 -17.14 -24.42 -0.46
N PRO A 254 -18.26 -23.68 -0.60
CA PRO A 254 -18.48 -22.79 -1.73
C PRO A 254 -17.31 -21.83 -1.97
N SER A 255 -16.81 -21.73 -3.20
CA SER A 255 -15.59 -20.99 -3.52
C SER A 255 -15.75 -20.16 -4.80
N TYR A 256 -15.82 -18.83 -4.69
CA TYR A 256 -15.99 -17.94 -5.85
C TYR A 256 -15.56 -16.49 -5.58
N ILE A 257 -15.47 -15.73 -6.66
CA ILE A 257 -15.13 -14.29 -6.67
C ILE A 257 -16.40 -13.47 -6.82
N VAL A 258 -16.41 -12.29 -6.22
CA VAL A 258 -17.43 -11.26 -6.40
C VAL A 258 -16.76 -10.00 -6.94
N ASP A 259 -17.25 -9.51 -8.09
CA ASP A 259 -16.89 -8.20 -8.64
C ASP A 259 -18.13 -7.32 -8.74
N THR A 260 -18.22 -6.38 -7.82
CA THR A 260 -19.19 -5.27 -7.80
C THR A 260 -18.43 -3.94 -7.64
N ALA A 261 -17.20 -3.89 -8.17
CA ALA A 261 -16.27 -2.79 -8.02
C ALA A 261 -15.97 -2.46 -6.55
N CYS A 262 -16.15 -1.20 -6.12
CA CYS A 262 -15.79 -0.74 -4.78
C CYS A 262 -16.58 -1.42 -3.64
N SER A 263 -17.71 -2.09 -3.93
CA SER A 263 -18.50 -2.83 -2.93
C SER A 263 -18.19 -4.32 -2.85
N SER A 264 -17.27 -4.85 -3.69
CA SER A 264 -16.96 -6.28 -3.81
C SER A 264 -16.72 -7.00 -2.48
N ALA A 265 -15.90 -6.46 -1.59
CA ALA A 265 -15.60 -7.10 -0.31
C ALA A 265 -16.81 -7.21 0.64
N LEU A 266 -17.76 -6.28 0.57
CA LEU A 266 -18.96 -6.31 1.44
C LEU A 266 -20.07 -7.17 0.83
N VAL A 267 -20.18 -7.22 -0.51
CA VAL A 267 -21.06 -8.18 -1.18
C VAL A 267 -20.53 -9.62 -0.98
N ALA A 268 -19.21 -9.84 -1.03
CA ALA A 268 -18.61 -11.12 -0.68
C ALA A 268 -18.83 -11.50 0.81
N LEU A 269 -18.92 -10.51 1.70
CA LEU A 269 -19.32 -10.74 3.09
C LEU A 269 -20.79 -11.19 3.19
N ASP A 270 -21.70 -10.61 2.42
CA ASP A 270 -23.10 -11.08 2.35
C ASP A 270 -23.18 -12.53 1.85
N CYS A 271 -22.44 -12.86 0.79
CA CYS A 271 -22.30 -14.24 0.31
C CYS A 271 -21.82 -15.19 1.42
N SER A 272 -20.83 -14.76 2.21
CA SER A 272 -20.27 -15.51 3.33
C SER A 272 -21.28 -15.71 4.47
N ALA A 273 -21.93 -14.64 4.91
CA ALA A 273 -22.94 -14.68 5.95
C ALA A 273 -24.13 -15.54 5.54
N THR A 274 -24.55 -15.44 4.27
CA THR A 274 -25.64 -16.24 3.72
C THR A 274 -25.29 -17.71 3.62
N ALA A 275 -24.08 -18.07 3.16
CA ALA A 275 -23.63 -19.46 3.12
C ALA A 275 -23.62 -20.09 4.53
N LEU A 276 -23.10 -19.36 5.52
CA LEU A 276 -23.01 -19.81 6.90
C LEU A 276 -24.40 -19.95 7.55
N ARG A 277 -25.27 -18.94 7.42
CA ARG A 277 -26.66 -18.97 7.94
C ARG A 277 -27.51 -20.07 7.32
N LYS A 278 -27.21 -20.48 6.08
CA LYS A 278 -27.88 -21.59 5.39
C LYS A 278 -27.27 -22.95 5.67
N GLY A 279 -26.23 -23.03 6.53
CA GLY A 279 -25.55 -24.28 6.85
C GLY A 279 -24.84 -24.92 5.66
N ARG A 280 -24.40 -24.13 4.67
CA ARG A 280 -23.66 -24.62 3.49
C ARG A 280 -22.16 -24.75 3.74
N CYS A 281 -21.70 -24.25 4.88
CA CYS A 281 -20.31 -24.29 5.32
C CYS A 281 -20.26 -24.24 6.85
N MET A 282 -19.17 -24.73 7.43
CA MET A 282 -18.91 -24.63 8.87
C MET A 282 -18.28 -23.29 9.26
N ALA A 283 -17.57 -22.67 8.33
CA ALA A 283 -17.01 -21.33 8.44
C ALA A 283 -16.96 -20.70 7.05
N ALA A 284 -16.88 -19.38 6.98
CA ALA A 284 -16.74 -18.67 5.71
C ALA A 284 -15.60 -17.67 5.78
N LEU A 285 -14.62 -17.80 4.90
CA LEU A 285 -13.58 -16.84 4.65
C LEU A 285 -14.10 -15.81 3.63
N ASN A 286 -14.25 -14.57 4.09
CA ASN A 286 -14.39 -13.40 3.23
C ASN A 286 -13.02 -12.74 3.11
N THR A 287 -12.44 -12.70 1.91
CA THR A 287 -11.12 -12.08 1.71
C THR A 287 -11.16 -11.18 0.48
N ALA A 288 -10.31 -10.16 0.42
CA ALA A 288 -10.27 -9.27 -0.73
C ALA A 288 -8.88 -8.66 -0.86
N THR A 289 -8.51 -8.29 -2.08
CA THR A 289 -7.21 -7.67 -2.35
C THR A 289 -7.29 -6.68 -3.50
N ASN A 290 -6.34 -5.73 -3.53
CA ASN A 290 -6.06 -4.87 -4.67
C ASN A 290 -4.55 -4.66 -4.75
N ILE A 291 -3.97 -4.90 -5.93
CA ILE A 291 -2.56 -4.56 -6.24
C ILE A 291 -2.57 -3.81 -7.56
N MET A 292 -2.02 -2.60 -7.57
CA MET A 292 -1.95 -1.73 -8.75
C MET A 292 -0.66 -2.04 -9.51
N ALA A 293 -0.75 -2.93 -10.48
CA ALA A 293 0.42 -3.37 -11.24
C ALA A 293 0.65 -2.53 -12.52
N SER A 294 -0.37 -1.79 -12.97
CA SER A 294 -0.32 -0.98 -14.19
C SER A 294 -0.85 0.45 -13.99
N ALA A 295 -0.33 1.38 -14.79
CA ALA A 295 -0.82 2.76 -14.87
C ALA A 295 -2.19 2.89 -15.56
N THR A 296 -2.64 1.87 -16.32
CA THR A 296 -3.85 1.96 -17.16
C THR A 296 -5.04 2.49 -16.39
N THR A 297 -5.34 1.90 -15.23
CA THR A 297 -6.51 2.27 -14.43
C THR A 297 -6.38 3.69 -13.85
N TYR A 298 -5.18 4.15 -13.51
CA TYR A 298 -4.93 5.56 -13.15
C TYR A 298 -5.25 6.52 -14.29
N ILE A 299 -4.78 6.20 -15.50
CA ILE A 299 -5.05 7.00 -16.70
C ILE A 299 -6.54 7.02 -16.98
N SER A 300 -7.20 5.85 -16.95
CA SER A 300 -8.64 5.70 -17.20
C SER A 300 -9.48 6.50 -16.21
N PHE A 301 -9.17 6.47 -14.91
CA PHE A 301 -9.92 7.21 -13.88
C PHE A 301 -9.54 8.70 -13.79
N SER A 302 -8.41 9.09 -14.37
CA SER A 302 -8.06 10.51 -14.53
C SER A 302 -9.02 11.21 -15.50
N LYS A 303 -9.46 10.56 -16.59
CA LYS A 303 -10.31 11.19 -17.61
C LYS A 303 -11.70 11.65 -17.12
N PRO A 304 -12.45 10.85 -16.35
CA PRO A 304 -13.69 11.30 -15.73
C PRO A 304 -13.49 12.11 -14.45
N ARG A 305 -12.24 12.50 -14.10
CA ARG A 305 -11.90 13.27 -12.90
C ARG A 305 -12.36 12.60 -11.60
N MET A 306 -12.14 11.30 -11.48
CA MET A 306 -12.49 10.52 -10.28
C MET A 306 -11.44 10.59 -9.17
N LEU A 307 -10.21 11.00 -9.50
CA LEU A 307 -9.07 10.91 -8.59
C LEU A 307 -8.73 12.27 -7.96
N SER A 308 -8.22 12.26 -6.74
CA SER A 308 -7.66 13.47 -6.10
C SER A 308 -6.33 13.81 -6.76
N ALA A 309 -6.09 15.07 -7.12
CA ALA A 309 -4.80 15.48 -7.70
C ALA A 309 -3.60 15.27 -6.75
N LYS A 310 -3.85 15.36 -5.43
CA LYS A 310 -2.84 15.15 -4.38
C LYS A 310 -2.65 13.67 -3.98
N GLY A 311 -3.37 12.75 -4.64
CA GLY A 311 -3.44 11.33 -4.27
C GLY A 311 -3.82 11.07 -2.81
N ARG A 312 -4.76 11.84 -2.24
CA ARG A 312 -5.31 11.65 -0.88
C ARG A 312 -6.83 11.72 -0.88
N CYS A 313 -7.50 11.04 0.04
CA CYS A 313 -8.95 11.16 0.20
C CYS A 313 -9.28 12.26 1.22
N PHE A 314 -9.72 13.42 0.74
CA PHE A 314 -10.16 14.54 1.58
C PHE A 314 -11.61 14.34 2.07
N THR A 315 -11.87 13.20 2.71
CA THR A 315 -13.22 12.78 3.11
C THR A 315 -13.89 13.82 4.00
N PHE A 316 -15.10 14.23 3.60
CA PHE A 316 -15.96 15.26 4.21
C PHE A 316 -15.40 16.68 4.14
N ASP A 317 -14.18 16.90 3.66
CA ASP A 317 -13.53 18.20 3.66
C ASP A 317 -13.98 19.07 2.47
N ALA A 318 -13.90 20.38 2.63
CA ALA A 318 -14.17 21.36 1.59
C ALA A 318 -13.23 21.23 0.38
N SER A 319 -12.03 20.65 0.55
CA SER A 319 -11.10 20.35 -0.52
C SER A 319 -11.26 18.96 -1.13
N ALA A 320 -12.37 18.26 -0.86
CA ALA A 320 -12.74 17.02 -1.55
C ALA A 320 -12.75 17.22 -3.08
N ASP A 321 -11.85 16.55 -3.80
CA ASP A 321 -11.67 16.67 -5.26
C ASP A 321 -11.65 15.31 -5.98
N GLY A 322 -11.81 14.20 -5.25
CA GLY A 322 -11.69 12.85 -5.77
C GLY A 322 -11.04 11.92 -4.76
N TYR A 323 -10.93 10.63 -5.10
CA TYR A 323 -10.33 9.65 -4.21
C TYR A 323 -8.87 9.33 -4.60
N ALA A 324 -8.08 8.83 -3.65
CA ALA A 324 -6.76 8.27 -3.91
C ALA A 324 -6.86 6.76 -4.11
N ARG A 325 -6.29 6.19 -5.17
CA ARG A 325 -6.24 4.72 -5.28
C ARG A 325 -5.30 4.13 -4.22
N GLY A 326 -5.61 2.92 -3.77
CA GLY A 326 -4.80 2.21 -2.80
C GLY A 326 -4.72 0.70 -3.04
N GLU A 327 -3.61 0.11 -2.59
CA GLU A 327 -3.38 -1.33 -2.56
C GLU A 327 -3.60 -1.90 -1.15
N GLY A 328 -3.90 -3.19 -1.08
CA GLY A 328 -3.92 -3.94 0.18
C GLY A 328 -4.84 -5.13 0.15
N ALA A 329 -4.75 -5.94 1.20
CA ALA A 329 -5.59 -7.11 1.39
C ALA A 329 -6.16 -7.19 2.80
N GLY A 330 -7.35 -7.76 2.90
CA GLY A 330 -8.00 -8.04 4.18
C GLY A 330 -8.76 -9.36 4.13
N ALA A 331 -8.59 -10.18 5.16
CA ALA A 331 -9.35 -11.40 5.38
C ALA A 331 -10.19 -11.28 6.65
N VAL A 332 -11.40 -11.77 6.58
CA VAL A 332 -12.36 -11.88 7.67
C VAL A 332 -12.95 -13.29 7.67
N VAL A 333 -12.89 -13.98 8.80
CA VAL A 333 -13.51 -15.30 8.94
C VAL A 333 -14.78 -15.20 9.76
N LEU A 334 -15.87 -15.73 9.21
CA LEU A 334 -17.17 -15.89 9.86
C LEU A 334 -17.33 -17.29 10.40
N ARG A 335 -17.76 -17.40 11.66
CA ARG A 335 -18.14 -18.65 12.31
C ARG A 335 -19.45 -18.48 13.06
N LYS A 336 -20.18 -19.58 13.22
CA LYS A 336 -21.34 -19.62 14.11
C LYS A 336 -20.90 -19.39 15.55
N PRO A 337 -21.75 -18.82 16.42
CA PRO A 337 -21.38 -18.55 17.80
C PRO A 337 -21.00 -19.80 18.59
N GLU A 338 -21.79 -20.85 18.46
CA GLU A 338 -21.55 -22.16 19.07
C GLU A 338 -20.17 -22.75 18.72
N ASP A 339 -19.72 -22.59 17.48
CA ASP A 339 -18.45 -23.13 16.98
C ASP A 339 -17.25 -22.25 17.36
N ALA A 340 -17.43 -20.92 17.41
CA ALA A 340 -16.41 -20.00 17.91
C ALA A 340 -16.12 -20.28 19.39
N ILE A 341 -17.20 -20.47 20.17
CA ILE A 341 -17.17 -20.77 21.59
C ILE A 341 -16.56 -22.16 21.86
N SER A 342 -16.89 -23.19 21.09
CA SER A 342 -16.32 -24.54 21.27
C SER A 342 -14.83 -24.62 20.90
N ALA A 343 -14.41 -23.87 19.87
CA ALA A 343 -12.99 -23.73 19.54
C ALA A 343 -12.22 -22.97 20.63
N ALA A 344 -12.82 -21.95 21.26
CA ALA A 344 -12.26 -21.30 22.44
C ALA A 344 -12.20 -22.25 23.66
N ALA A 345 -13.15 -23.17 23.80
CA ALA A 345 -13.13 -24.20 24.85
C ALA A 345 -12.05 -25.28 24.64
N THR A 346 -11.60 -25.48 23.40
CA THR A 346 -10.54 -26.44 23.03
C THR A 346 -9.14 -25.80 23.09
N VAL A 347 -9.06 -24.46 23.00
CA VAL A 347 -7.82 -23.67 23.10
C VAL A 347 -7.82 -22.91 24.43
N GLN A 348 -7.27 -23.52 25.48
CA GLN A 348 -7.31 -23.02 26.86
C GLN A 348 -6.41 -21.79 27.16
N THR A 349 -6.22 -20.85 26.23
CA THR A 349 -5.32 -19.69 26.48
C THR A 349 -5.99 -18.50 27.17
N PRO A 350 -5.36 -17.87 28.17
CA PRO A 350 -5.82 -16.61 28.75
C PRO A 350 -5.41 -15.44 27.85
N SER A 351 -6.26 -15.12 26.88
CA SER A 351 -6.35 -13.79 26.24
C SER A 351 -7.71 -13.67 25.55
N ALA A 352 -8.71 -13.30 26.33
CA ALA A 352 -10.12 -13.10 25.98
C ALA A 352 -10.37 -11.87 25.07
N SER A 353 -9.55 -11.68 24.05
CA SER A 353 -9.59 -10.56 23.09
C SER A 353 -10.19 -10.94 21.74
N LEU A 354 -10.41 -12.22 21.45
CA LEU A 354 -10.61 -12.70 20.07
C LEU A 354 -12.08 -12.90 19.65
N GLU A 355 -12.99 -12.46 20.50
CA GLU A 355 -14.44 -12.57 20.38
C GLU A 355 -15.05 -11.19 20.72
N ARG A 356 -14.83 -10.18 19.88
CA ARG A 356 -15.21 -8.79 20.20
C ARG A 356 -16.16 -8.14 19.20
N CYS A 357 -16.49 -8.79 18.09
CA CYS A 357 -17.36 -8.21 17.07
C CYS A 357 -18.26 -9.27 16.42
N ALA A 358 -19.55 -9.02 16.41
CA ALA A 358 -20.57 -9.82 15.73
C ALA A 358 -21.08 -9.06 14.50
N LEU A 359 -21.16 -9.75 13.35
CA LEU A 359 -21.93 -9.29 12.20
C LEU A 359 -23.41 -9.61 12.44
N LEU A 360 -24.24 -8.57 12.55
CA LEU A 360 -25.66 -8.69 12.86
C LEU A 360 -26.55 -8.63 11.61
N GLY A 361 -26.14 -7.88 10.59
CA GLY A 361 -26.87 -7.75 9.33
C GLY A 361 -25.96 -7.30 8.21
N VAL A 362 -26.27 -7.70 6.97
CA VAL A 362 -25.57 -7.22 5.78
C VAL A 362 -26.52 -7.22 4.60
N ALA A 363 -26.68 -6.09 3.94
CA ALA A 363 -27.62 -5.92 2.84
C ALA A 363 -26.92 -5.40 1.59
N VAL A 364 -27.50 -5.74 0.44
CA VAL A 364 -27.04 -5.30 -0.89
C VAL A 364 -28.24 -4.84 -1.71
N ASN A 365 -28.12 -3.72 -2.41
CA ASN A 365 -29.11 -3.28 -3.41
C ASN A 365 -28.44 -2.62 -4.63
N GLN A 366 -29.26 -2.06 -5.51
CA GLN A 366 -28.82 -1.36 -6.72
C GLN A 366 -29.48 0.01 -6.80
N ASP A 367 -28.72 1.01 -7.24
CA ASP A 367 -29.19 2.37 -7.52
C ASP A 367 -30.29 2.41 -8.59
N GLY A 368 -30.23 1.47 -9.54
CA GLY A 368 -31.13 1.46 -10.68
C GLY A 368 -30.86 2.66 -11.60
N ARG A 369 -31.91 3.43 -11.94
CA ARG A 369 -31.79 4.56 -12.86
C ARG A 369 -31.37 5.82 -12.11
N SER A 370 -30.07 6.11 -12.10
CA SER A 370 -29.47 7.36 -11.60
C SER A 370 -29.27 8.40 -12.71
N SER A 371 -28.75 9.58 -12.35
CA SER A 371 -28.46 10.68 -13.29
C SER A 371 -27.39 10.32 -14.33
N THR A 372 -26.36 9.57 -13.94
CA THR A 372 -25.38 8.88 -14.81
C THR A 372 -25.10 7.48 -14.24
N LEU A 373 -24.40 6.63 -15.01
CA LEU A 373 -24.03 5.28 -14.54
C LEU A 373 -23.19 5.31 -13.25
N THR A 374 -22.33 6.31 -13.11
CA THR A 374 -21.38 6.44 -12.00
C THR A 374 -21.83 7.40 -10.90
N ALA A 375 -22.99 8.05 -11.07
CA ALA A 375 -23.55 8.92 -10.05
C ALA A 375 -24.23 8.08 -8.96
N PRO A 376 -23.89 8.30 -7.67
CA PRO A 376 -24.54 7.60 -6.57
C PRO A 376 -26.01 8.05 -6.41
N ASN A 377 -26.81 7.24 -5.70
CA ASN A 377 -28.21 7.55 -5.40
C ASN A 377 -28.51 7.50 -3.88
N GLY A 378 -28.81 8.66 -3.28
CA GLY A 378 -29.07 8.79 -1.84
C GLY A 378 -30.25 7.95 -1.34
N PRO A 379 -31.41 7.92 -2.02
CA PRO A 379 -32.53 7.05 -1.64
C PRO A 379 -32.16 5.56 -1.61
N SER A 380 -31.38 5.08 -2.58
CA SER A 380 -30.91 3.69 -2.61
C SER A 380 -29.94 3.39 -1.47
N GLN A 381 -29.05 4.32 -1.15
CA GLN A 381 -28.17 4.21 0.03
C GLN A 381 -28.95 4.20 1.35
N HIS A 382 -29.96 5.06 1.50
CA HIS A 382 -30.89 5.02 2.64
C HIS A 382 -31.55 3.64 2.77
N MET A 383 -32.07 3.09 1.67
CA MET A 383 -32.78 1.82 1.68
C MET A 383 -31.87 0.64 2.04
N VAL A 384 -30.64 0.57 1.54
CA VAL A 384 -29.72 -0.53 1.90
C VAL A 384 -29.36 -0.49 3.39
N MET A 385 -29.19 0.70 3.96
CA MET A 385 -28.97 0.88 5.39
C MET A 385 -30.17 0.40 6.22
N MET A 386 -31.40 0.75 5.82
CA MET A 386 -32.63 0.30 6.48
C MET A 386 -32.83 -1.22 6.41
N ILE A 387 -32.49 -1.85 5.28
CA ILE A 387 -32.58 -3.32 5.13
C ILE A 387 -31.56 -4.00 6.07
N ALA A 388 -30.32 -3.53 6.11
CA ALA A 388 -29.28 -4.09 6.98
C ALA A 388 -29.64 -3.94 8.47
N LEU A 389 -30.21 -2.80 8.87
CA LEU A 389 -30.73 -2.58 10.23
C LEU A 389 -31.89 -3.53 10.55
N ALA A 390 -32.80 -3.76 9.60
CA ALA A 390 -33.89 -4.70 9.76
C ALA A 390 -33.41 -6.15 9.92
N GLU A 391 -32.38 -6.57 9.14
CA GLU A 391 -31.72 -7.86 9.34
C GLU A 391 -31.07 -7.97 10.71
N ALA A 392 -30.37 -6.92 11.15
CA ALA A 392 -29.73 -6.83 12.45
C ALA A 392 -30.73 -6.72 13.62
N ARG A 393 -31.99 -6.38 13.33
CA ARG A 393 -33.05 -6.08 14.31
C ARG A 393 -32.65 -4.96 15.27
N LEU A 394 -31.96 -3.94 14.75
CA LEU A 394 -31.54 -2.77 15.51
C LEU A 394 -32.27 -1.52 15.02
N ALA A 395 -32.57 -0.62 15.95
CA ALA A 395 -33.03 0.71 15.61
C ALA A 395 -31.84 1.57 15.11
N PRO A 396 -32.07 2.57 14.22
CA PRO A 396 -31.02 3.50 13.79
C PRO A 396 -30.24 4.15 14.94
N GLN A 397 -30.91 4.45 16.06
CA GLN A 397 -30.33 5.05 17.27
C GLN A 397 -29.26 4.16 17.93
N GLU A 398 -29.33 2.84 17.74
CA GLU A 398 -28.38 1.88 18.32
C GLU A 398 -27.04 1.83 17.57
N ILE A 399 -26.95 2.48 16.40
CA ILE A 399 -25.70 2.65 15.67
C ILE A 399 -24.98 3.89 16.17
N VAL A 400 -23.90 3.73 16.91
CA VAL A 400 -23.14 4.87 17.46
C VAL A 400 -22.02 5.34 16.55
N HIS A 401 -21.59 4.47 15.61
CA HIS A 401 -20.49 4.75 14.70
C HIS A 401 -20.83 4.32 13.27
N MET A 402 -20.49 5.14 12.30
CA MET A 402 -20.52 4.82 10.88
C MET A 402 -19.10 4.88 10.32
N GLU A 403 -18.63 3.74 9.83
CA GLU A 403 -17.52 3.70 8.90
C GLU A 403 -18.08 3.91 7.49
N CYS A 404 -18.02 5.16 7.04
CA CYS A 404 -18.59 5.60 5.77
C CYS A 404 -17.77 5.08 4.59
N HIS A 405 -18.41 5.03 3.42
CA HIS A 405 -17.72 4.86 2.15
C HIS A 405 -16.78 6.04 1.90
N GLY A 406 -17.20 7.28 2.11
CA GLY A 406 -16.36 8.45 2.36
C GLY A 406 -15.18 8.61 1.41
N THR A 407 -15.44 8.80 0.12
CA THR A 407 -14.41 8.80 -0.92
C THR A 407 -13.71 10.15 -1.09
N GLY A 408 -14.16 11.20 -0.39
CA GLY A 408 -13.58 12.53 -0.55
C GLY A 408 -13.96 13.16 -1.89
N THR A 409 -15.19 12.87 -2.35
CA THR A 409 -15.70 13.45 -3.60
C THR A 409 -16.67 14.60 -3.30
N PRO A 410 -16.67 15.68 -4.12
CA PRO A 410 -17.54 16.83 -3.89
C PRO A 410 -19.03 16.49 -3.85
N LEU A 411 -19.45 15.46 -4.62
CA LEU A 411 -20.83 15.03 -4.76
C LEU A 411 -21.17 13.79 -3.90
N GLY A 412 -20.28 12.80 -3.84
CA GLY A 412 -20.55 11.54 -3.15
C GLY A 412 -20.65 11.69 -1.64
N ASP A 413 -19.78 12.49 -1.03
CA ASP A 413 -19.78 12.69 0.42
C ASP A 413 -21.11 13.33 0.90
N PRO A 414 -21.63 14.42 0.28
CA PRO A 414 -22.97 14.93 0.62
C PRO A 414 -24.12 13.93 0.43
N ILE A 415 -24.09 13.12 -0.63
CA ILE A 415 -25.14 12.12 -0.90
C ILE A 415 -25.14 11.04 0.19
N GLU A 416 -23.97 10.55 0.58
CA GLU A 416 -23.84 9.56 1.64
C GLU A 416 -24.32 10.11 2.99
N ILE A 417 -23.87 11.33 3.38
CA ILE A 417 -24.32 11.94 4.64
C ILE A 417 -25.82 12.22 4.60
N GLY A 418 -26.37 12.62 3.45
CA GLY A 418 -27.82 12.76 3.25
C GLY A 418 -28.58 11.45 3.49
N GLY A 419 -28.08 10.34 2.94
CA GLY A 419 -28.63 9.01 3.19
C GLY A 419 -28.61 8.62 4.67
N ILE A 420 -27.48 8.87 5.35
CA ILE A 420 -27.31 8.60 6.79
C ILE A 420 -28.28 9.47 7.61
N LYS A 421 -28.43 10.75 7.26
CA LYS A 421 -29.38 11.67 7.89
C LYS A 421 -30.81 11.13 7.77
N SER A 422 -31.22 10.69 6.57
CA SER A 422 -32.57 10.15 6.34
C SER A 422 -32.86 8.90 7.18
N VAL A 423 -31.86 8.02 7.37
CA VAL A 423 -31.99 6.85 8.29
C VAL A 423 -32.14 7.28 9.75
N ASN A 424 -31.52 8.42 10.12
CA ASN A 424 -31.45 8.93 11.48
C ASN A 424 -32.36 10.14 11.74
N ALA A 425 -33.46 10.28 11.01
CA ALA A 425 -34.35 11.45 11.10
C ALA A 425 -34.94 11.70 12.50
N SER A 426 -35.04 10.65 13.34
CA SER A 426 -35.50 10.73 14.73
C SER A 426 -34.37 10.80 15.77
N ARG A 427 -33.12 10.99 15.34
CA ARG A 427 -31.96 11.14 16.23
C ARG A 427 -31.89 12.55 16.81
N SER A 428 -31.44 12.67 18.05
CA SER A 428 -31.30 13.95 18.77
C SER A 428 -29.83 14.25 19.12
N ALA A 429 -29.54 15.49 19.52
CA ALA A 429 -28.21 15.89 20.01
C ALA A 429 -27.72 15.07 21.22
N GLU A 430 -28.62 14.42 21.97
CA GLU A 430 -28.27 13.54 23.09
C GLU A 430 -27.76 12.16 22.64
N THR A 431 -27.92 11.83 21.36
CA THR A 431 -27.58 10.53 20.77
C THR A 431 -26.78 10.76 19.49
N PRO A 432 -25.63 11.46 19.51
CA PRO A 432 -24.92 11.78 18.29
C PRO A 432 -24.36 10.52 17.63
N ILE A 433 -24.18 10.58 16.30
CA ILE A 433 -23.56 9.50 15.53
C ILE A 433 -22.13 9.89 15.16
N VAL A 434 -21.17 9.00 15.38
CA VAL A 434 -19.77 9.21 15.03
C VAL A 434 -19.53 8.81 13.57
N LEU A 435 -18.97 9.70 12.76
CA LEU A 435 -18.78 9.52 11.32
C LEU A 435 -17.28 9.54 10.99
N ALA A 436 -16.76 8.45 10.43
CA ALA A 436 -15.36 8.33 10.06
C ALA A 436 -15.18 7.55 8.74
N ALA A 437 -14.03 7.73 8.11
CA ALA A 437 -13.64 6.94 6.94
C ALA A 437 -12.13 6.68 6.93
N VAL A 438 -11.76 5.40 6.88
CA VAL A 438 -10.37 4.92 6.85
C VAL A 438 -9.63 5.29 5.56
N LYS A 439 -10.36 5.64 4.50
CA LYS A 439 -9.78 6.03 3.21
C LYS A 439 -8.90 7.28 3.32
N SER A 440 -9.12 8.11 4.33
CA SER A 440 -8.23 9.24 4.65
C SER A 440 -6.83 8.81 5.14
N ASN A 441 -6.65 7.57 5.58
CA ASN A 441 -5.37 7.01 6.02
C ASN A 441 -4.66 6.20 4.94
N CYS A 442 -5.40 5.35 4.21
CA CYS A 442 -4.82 4.36 3.30
C CYS A 442 -5.34 4.44 1.86
N GLY A 443 -6.05 5.51 1.50
CA GLY A 443 -6.71 5.63 0.22
C GLY A 443 -7.88 4.65 0.04
N HIS A 444 -8.45 4.64 -1.16
CA HIS A 444 -9.53 3.78 -1.58
C HIS A 444 -8.98 2.48 -2.17
N LEU A 445 -9.13 1.37 -1.45
CA LEU A 445 -8.58 0.09 -1.90
C LEU A 445 -9.40 -0.61 -3.00
N GLU A 446 -10.51 -0.02 -3.44
CA GLU A 446 -11.38 -0.52 -4.53
C GLU A 446 -12.13 -1.79 -4.12
N GLY A 447 -11.91 -2.94 -4.78
CA GLY A 447 -12.53 -4.21 -4.42
C GLY A 447 -12.51 -4.53 -2.91
N PRO A 448 -11.34 -4.43 -2.23
CA PRO A 448 -11.18 -4.59 -0.79
C PRO A 448 -11.52 -3.35 0.07
N ALA A 449 -12.06 -2.26 -0.47
CA ALA A 449 -12.26 -1.02 0.31
C ALA A 449 -13.05 -1.24 1.61
N ALA A 450 -14.06 -2.11 1.59
CA ALA A 450 -14.85 -2.45 2.78
C ALA A 450 -14.09 -3.33 3.78
N SER A 451 -13.10 -4.13 3.35
CA SER A 451 -12.31 -4.97 4.26
C SER A 451 -11.55 -4.12 5.27
N THR A 452 -10.92 -3.03 4.82
CA THR A 452 -10.21 -2.11 5.72
C THR A 452 -11.14 -1.40 6.67
N GLY A 453 -12.31 -0.96 6.20
CA GLY A 453 -13.33 -0.33 7.04
C GLY A 453 -13.90 -1.30 8.08
N LEU A 454 -14.12 -2.57 7.70
CA LEU A 454 -14.55 -3.63 8.60
C LEU A 454 -13.49 -3.93 9.67
N ILE A 455 -12.23 -4.07 9.28
CA ILE A 455 -11.10 -4.27 10.20
C ILE A 455 -10.97 -3.08 11.16
N LYS A 456 -11.06 -1.84 10.66
CA LYS A 456 -11.08 -0.64 11.51
C LYS A 456 -12.26 -0.67 12.47
N SER A 457 -13.44 -1.08 12.04
CA SER A 457 -14.63 -1.19 12.90
C SER A 457 -14.43 -2.23 14.00
N VAL A 458 -13.79 -3.37 13.70
CA VAL A 458 -13.38 -4.35 14.71
C VAL A 458 -12.41 -3.69 15.69
N VAL A 459 -11.28 -3.15 15.22
CA VAL A 459 -10.26 -2.47 16.04
C VAL A 459 -10.87 -1.36 16.92
N MET A 460 -11.81 -0.58 16.38
CA MET A 460 -12.55 0.46 17.11
C MET A 460 -13.36 -0.15 18.25
N MET A 461 -14.04 -1.27 18.05
CA MET A 461 -14.77 -1.97 19.12
C MET A 461 -13.83 -2.58 20.16
N GLU A 462 -12.68 -3.11 19.73
CA GLU A 462 -11.68 -3.69 20.64
C GLU A 462 -11.08 -2.65 21.60
N HIS A 463 -10.85 -1.44 21.09
CA HIS A 463 -10.24 -0.34 21.84
C HIS A 463 -11.26 0.68 22.35
N ALA A 464 -12.54 0.48 22.02
CA ALA A 464 -13.66 1.39 22.27
C ALA A 464 -13.35 2.86 21.91
N ALA A 465 -12.67 3.07 20.79
CA ALA A 465 -12.26 4.39 20.32
C ALA A 465 -12.30 4.48 18.79
N SER A 466 -12.83 5.59 18.26
CA SER A 466 -12.74 5.91 16.83
C SER A 466 -11.54 6.81 16.58
N MET A 467 -10.80 6.52 15.51
CA MET A 467 -9.57 7.24 15.15
C MET A 467 -9.83 8.35 14.12
N ALA A 468 -8.99 9.38 14.17
CA ALA A 468 -9.11 10.57 13.35
C ALA A 468 -9.12 10.31 11.83
N SER A 469 -9.97 11.05 11.12
CA SER A 469 -9.89 11.25 9.68
C SER A 469 -8.90 12.38 9.37
N LEU A 470 -7.75 12.05 8.79
CA LEU A 470 -6.54 12.90 8.80
C LEU A 470 -6.65 14.24 8.06
N HIS A 471 -7.49 14.29 7.03
CA HIS A 471 -7.49 15.40 6.07
C HIS A 471 -8.68 16.35 6.24
N LEU A 472 -9.53 16.11 7.24
CA LEU A 472 -10.68 16.95 7.52
C LEU A 472 -10.25 18.17 8.35
N ARG A 473 -10.32 19.36 7.74
CA ARG A 473 -10.04 20.67 8.34
C ARG A 473 -11.27 21.55 8.36
N GLN A 474 -12.03 21.54 7.27
CA GLN A 474 -13.26 22.32 7.12
C GLN A 474 -14.28 21.45 6.39
N LEU A 475 -15.48 21.30 6.94
CA LEU A 475 -16.52 20.51 6.29
C LEU A 475 -16.88 21.08 4.91
N ASN A 476 -17.08 20.19 3.96
CA ASN A 476 -17.69 20.48 2.67
C ASN A 476 -19.00 21.26 2.90
N PRO A 477 -19.24 22.41 2.24
CA PRO A 477 -20.43 23.23 2.45
C PRO A 477 -21.75 22.47 2.31
N SER A 478 -21.83 21.50 1.39
CA SER A 478 -23.02 20.66 1.20
C SER A 478 -23.21 19.63 2.30
N VAL A 479 -22.13 19.17 2.94
CA VAL A 479 -22.19 18.33 4.15
C VAL A 479 -22.58 19.19 5.35
N ALA A 480 -21.96 20.38 5.51
CA ALA A 480 -22.25 21.31 6.59
C ALA A 480 -23.71 21.81 6.57
N ALA A 481 -24.34 21.88 5.40
CA ALA A 481 -25.76 22.22 5.25
C ALA A 481 -26.70 21.18 5.92
N LEU A 482 -26.23 19.94 6.14
CA LEU A 482 -26.97 18.86 6.82
C LEU A 482 -26.81 18.92 8.35
N HIS A 483 -26.71 20.13 8.91
CA HIS A 483 -26.42 20.45 10.32
C HIS A 483 -27.43 19.90 11.34
N ASP A 484 -28.61 19.50 10.90
CA ASP A 484 -29.65 18.88 11.71
C ASP A 484 -29.42 17.38 11.95
N LEU A 485 -28.45 16.75 11.27
CA LEU A 485 -27.89 15.48 11.71
C LEU A 485 -26.94 15.75 12.90
N PRO A 486 -27.21 15.23 14.11
CA PRO A 486 -26.29 15.31 15.23
C PRO A 486 -25.08 14.38 15.01
N GLY A 487 -24.18 14.76 14.10
CA GLY A 487 -23.01 13.99 13.69
C GLY A 487 -21.71 14.52 14.29
N ILE A 488 -20.85 13.61 14.76
CA ILE A 488 -19.47 13.90 15.15
C ILE A 488 -18.56 13.42 14.01
N PHE A 489 -18.07 14.37 13.21
CA PHE A 489 -17.06 14.09 12.20
C PHE A 489 -15.68 14.03 12.85
N VAL A 490 -15.03 12.87 12.77
CA VAL A 490 -13.88 12.55 13.64
C VAL A 490 -12.60 13.25 13.15
N THR A 491 -12.26 14.41 13.71
CA THR A 491 -10.96 15.10 13.47
C THR A 491 -9.88 14.71 14.48
N GLU A 492 -10.29 14.18 15.63
CA GLU A 492 -9.43 13.66 16.70
C GLU A 492 -10.04 12.38 17.28
N SER A 493 -9.27 11.58 18.01
CA SER A 493 -9.80 10.30 18.51
C SER A 493 -10.97 10.51 19.49
N VAL A 494 -12.07 9.79 19.26
CA VAL A 494 -13.28 9.85 20.09
C VAL A 494 -13.38 8.59 20.94
N CYS A 495 -13.54 8.74 22.26
CA CYS A 495 -13.79 7.63 23.19
C CYS A 495 -15.24 7.12 23.04
N ILE A 496 -15.40 6.05 22.29
CA ILE A 496 -16.70 5.47 21.94
C ILE A 496 -17.37 4.80 23.14
N SER A 497 -16.61 4.16 24.04
CA SER A 497 -17.17 3.57 25.27
C SER A 497 -17.83 4.60 26.17
N LYS A 498 -17.20 5.76 26.34
CA LYS A 498 -17.76 6.86 27.13
C LYS A 498 -19.08 7.35 26.51
N LEU A 499 -19.06 7.63 25.20
CA LEU A 499 -20.24 8.10 24.48
C LEU A 499 -21.39 7.08 24.55
N ALA A 500 -21.12 5.82 24.22
CA ALA A 500 -22.11 4.75 24.27
C ALA A 500 -22.62 4.50 25.69
N GLY A 501 -21.76 4.59 26.71
CA GLY A 501 -22.14 4.47 28.12
C GLY A 501 -23.08 5.56 28.60
N GLU A 502 -22.84 6.81 28.21
CA GLU A 502 -23.73 7.95 28.49
C GLU A 502 -25.11 7.77 27.81
N MET A 503 -25.12 7.30 26.56
CA MET A 503 -26.35 6.98 25.84
C MET A 503 -27.09 5.80 26.46
N ALA A 504 -26.37 4.77 26.93
CA ALA A 504 -26.95 3.58 27.56
C ALA A 504 -27.61 3.91 28.91
N GLN A 505 -26.98 4.77 29.73
CA GLN A 505 -27.55 5.23 31.01
C GLN A 505 -28.89 5.95 30.83
N LYS A 506 -29.08 6.62 29.70
CA LYS A 506 -30.33 7.29 29.33
C LYS A 506 -31.33 6.37 28.61
N GLY A 507 -31.00 5.08 28.44
CA GLY A 507 -31.85 4.09 27.77
C GLY A 507 -31.91 4.24 26.25
N HIS A 508 -30.97 4.94 25.63
CA HIS A 508 -30.96 5.19 24.19
C HIS A 508 -30.29 4.09 23.37
N VAL A 509 -29.33 3.38 23.94
CA VAL A 509 -28.62 2.27 23.27
C VAL A 509 -28.47 1.07 24.20
N SER A 510 -28.63 -0.14 23.66
CA SER A 510 -28.48 -1.40 24.40
C SER A 510 -27.12 -2.06 24.22
N ARG A 511 -26.35 -1.62 23.22
CA ARG A 511 -25.08 -2.22 22.80
C ARG A 511 -24.27 -1.21 21.99
N LEU A 512 -23.00 -1.54 21.80
CA LEU A 512 -22.14 -0.80 20.89
C LEU A 512 -22.36 -1.27 19.44
N GLY A 513 -23.20 -0.57 18.68
CA GLY A 513 -23.47 -0.86 17.26
C GLY A 513 -22.67 0.04 16.31
N GLY A 514 -22.21 -0.53 15.20
CA GLY A 514 -21.52 0.18 14.12
C GLY A 514 -22.10 -0.18 12.75
N GLY A 515 -22.20 0.81 11.86
CA GLY A 515 -22.52 0.62 10.45
C GLY A 515 -21.28 0.74 9.58
N LEU A 516 -21.25 0.01 8.46
CA LEU A 516 -20.19 0.03 7.46
C LEU A 516 -20.80 0.13 6.06
N SER A 517 -20.49 1.18 5.33
CA SER A 517 -20.99 1.41 3.97
C SER A 517 -19.93 1.16 2.90
N SER A 518 -20.31 0.52 1.79
CA SER A 518 -19.48 0.48 0.58
C SER A 518 -20.32 0.53 -0.70
N PHE A 519 -19.98 1.43 -1.62
CA PHE A 519 -20.78 1.71 -2.81
C PHE A 519 -19.95 1.52 -4.08
N GLY A 520 -20.39 0.64 -4.96
CA GLY A 520 -19.77 0.41 -6.26
C GLY A 520 -20.18 1.47 -7.26
N PHE A 521 -19.22 2.00 -8.02
CA PHE A 521 -19.47 2.99 -9.09
C PHE A 521 -20.41 2.52 -10.22
N GLY A 522 -20.79 1.23 -10.26
CA GLY A 522 -21.84 0.71 -11.13
C GLY A 522 -23.24 0.67 -10.49
N GLY A 523 -23.41 1.31 -9.33
CA GLY A 523 -24.67 1.45 -8.59
C GLY A 523 -24.93 0.36 -7.53
N THR A 524 -24.05 -0.64 -7.36
CA THR A 524 -24.25 -1.68 -6.34
C THR A 524 -23.87 -1.16 -4.96
N ASN A 525 -24.84 -0.98 -4.07
CA ASN A 525 -24.58 -0.57 -2.69
C ASN A 525 -24.59 -1.77 -1.76
N ALA A 526 -23.71 -1.76 -0.76
CA ALA A 526 -23.71 -2.71 0.33
C ALA A 526 -23.57 -1.99 1.67
N HIS A 527 -24.27 -2.49 2.69
CA HIS A 527 -24.17 -1.97 4.05
C HIS A 527 -24.15 -3.12 5.06
N GLY A 528 -23.20 -3.07 6.00
CA GLY A 528 -23.05 -4.05 7.08
C GLY A 528 -23.30 -3.43 8.44
N VAL A 529 -23.91 -4.18 9.34
CA VAL A 529 -24.14 -3.81 10.74
C VAL A 529 -23.37 -4.76 11.64
N VAL A 530 -22.48 -4.18 12.43
CA VAL A 530 -21.61 -4.89 13.37
C VAL A 530 -21.89 -4.43 14.80
N SER A 531 -21.58 -5.27 15.79
CA SER A 531 -21.69 -4.87 17.20
C SER A 531 -20.66 -5.55 18.08
N ALA A 532 -20.28 -4.89 19.17
CA ALA A 532 -19.49 -5.54 20.22
C ALA A 532 -20.23 -6.76 20.78
N ALA A 533 -19.51 -7.83 21.09
CA ALA A 533 -20.10 -9.03 21.69
C ALA A 533 -20.75 -8.70 23.05
N THR A 534 -21.96 -9.23 23.31
CA THR A 534 -22.80 -8.88 24.48
C THR A 534 -22.30 -9.45 25.83
N GLU A 535 -22.83 -8.91 26.95
CA GLU A 535 -22.63 -9.39 28.34
C GLU A 535 -22.97 -10.89 28.55
N ALA A 536 -23.84 -11.49 27.72
CA ALA A 536 -24.08 -12.94 27.74
C ALA A 536 -22.82 -13.74 27.40
N GLY A 537 -21.94 -13.20 26.55
CA GLY A 537 -20.60 -13.74 26.31
C GLY A 537 -19.63 -13.49 27.46
N GLU A 538 -19.93 -12.57 28.38
CA GLU A 538 -19.10 -12.22 29.54
C GLU A 538 -19.42 -13.09 30.77
N ALA A 539 -20.70 -13.36 31.02
CA ALA A 539 -21.15 -14.33 32.02
C ALA A 539 -20.68 -15.76 31.70
N PHE A 540 -20.71 -16.16 30.42
CA PHE A 540 -20.22 -17.45 29.96
C PHE A 540 -18.66 -17.53 30.00
N ARG A 541 -17.96 -16.43 29.69
CA ARG A 541 -16.50 -16.30 29.87
C ARG A 541 -16.07 -16.51 31.33
N MET A 542 -16.82 -15.95 32.29
CA MET A 542 -16.54 -16.15 33.72
C MET A 542 -16.75 -17.59 34.20
N GLU A 543 -17.58 -18.38 33.51
CA GLU A 543 -17.80 -19.79 33.81
C GLU A 543 -16.70 -20.70 33.23
N LEU A 544 -16.15 -20.35 32.06
CA LEU A 544 -14.95 -20.99 31.49
C LEU A 544 -13.68 -20.71 32.31
N ALA A 545 -13.49 -19.47 32.76
CA ALA A 545 -12.31 -19.05 33.54
C ALA A 545 -12.15 -19.84 34.86
N LYS A 546 -13.24 -20.38 35.41
CA LYS A 546 -13.21 -21.24 36.61
C LYS A 546 -12.63 -22.64 36.37
N LYS A 547 -12.41 -23.05 35.10
CA LYS A 547 -11.90 -24.38 34.72
C LYS A 547 -10.42 -24.39 34.29
N GLU A 548 -9.69 -23.28 34.43
CA GLU A 548 -8.35 -23.07 33.84
C GLU A 548 -7.18 -23.51 34.74
N ALA A 549 -6.48 -24.58 34.37
CA ALA A 549 -5.08 -24.79 34.72
C ALA A 549 -4.37 -25.56 33.61
N ILE A 550 -3.42 -24.88 32.94
CA ILE A 550 -2.43 -25.40 31.96
C ILE A 550 -2.91 -25.42 30.50
N ALA A 551 -2.40 -24.51 29.67
CA ALA A 551 -2.65 -24.47 28.23
C ALA A 551 -1.43 -24.11 27.38
N PRO A 552 -1.35 -24.58 26.12
CA PRO A 552 -0.25 -24.29 25.20
C PRO A 552 -0.36 -22.90 24.53
N PRO A 553 0.76 -22.32 24.05
CA PRO A 553 0.79 -20.98 23.46
C PRO A 553 0.12 -20.89 22.07
N ARG A 554 -0.41 -19.70 21.75
CA ARG A 554 -1.04 -19.31 20.46
C ARG A 554 -0.12 -19.66 19.27
N PRO A 555 -0.66 -20.09 18.11
CA PRO A 555 0.12 -20.06 16.88
C PRO A 555 0.47 -18.61 16.56
N LEU A 556 1.77 -18.29 16.60
CA LEU A 556 2.30 -17.00 16.13
C LEU A 556 1.87 -16.76 14.68
N PRO A 557 1.77 -15.48 14.23
CA PRO A 557 1.60 -15.18 12.80
C PRO A 557 2.62 -15.98 11.99
N VAL A 558 2.21 -16.54 10.86
CA VAL A 558 3.13 -17.33 10.04
C VAL A 558 4.26 -16.42 9.57
N ALA A 559 5.48 -16.76 9.97
CA ALA A 559 6.68 -16.14 9.43
C ALA A 559 6.94 -16.76 8.04
N PHE A 560 6.44 -16.08 7.00
CA PHE A 560 6.63 -16.51 5.61
C PHE A 560 8.09 -16.27 5.17
N GLU A 561 8.71 -17.29 4.57
CA GLU A 561 10.02 -17.22 3.93
C GLU A 561 9.86 -16.61 2.52
N ARG A 562 9.46 -15.33 2.47
CA ARG A 562 9.12 -14.69 1.21
C ARG A 562 10.33 -14.53 0.28
N ARG A 563 10.13 -14.80 -1.00
CA ARG A 563 11.10 -14.57 -2.08
C ARG A 563 10.55 -13.57 -3.09
N ASN A 564 11.45 -12.86 -3.76
CA ASN A 564 11.09 -11.91 -4.80
C ASN A 564 10.63 -12.64 -6.08
N PHE A 565 9.45 -12.27 -6.58
CA PHE A 565 8.85 -12.69 -7.82
C PHE A 565 8.41 -11.47 -8.64
N ALA A 566 9.39 -10.65 -9.02
CA ALA A 566 9.18 -9.45 -9.81
C ALA A 566 8.34 -9.72 -11.07
N TRP A 567 7.37 -8.86 -11.33
CA TRP A 567 6.44 -9.05 -12.46
C TRP A 567 6.76 -8.22 -13.70
N ARG A 568 7.70 -7.29 -13.58
CA ARG A 568 8.24 -6.55 -14.71
C ARG A 568 9.74 -6.47 -14.58
N GLU A 569 10.38 -6.31 -15.73
CA GLU A 569 11.73 -5.82 -15.75
C GLU A 569 11.71 -4.34 -15.32
N VAL A 570 12.56 -4.02 -14.34
CA VAL A 570 12.70 -2.65 -13.86
C VAL A 570 13.87 -2.04 -14.62
N GLY A 571 13.62 -0.87 -15.23
CA GLY A 571 14.63 -0.17 -16.01
C GLY A 571 15.72 0.44 -15.12
N TYR A 572 16.61 1.18 -15.78
CA TYR A 572 17.67 1.93 -15.12
C TYR A 572 17.13 3.07 -14.27
N ARG A 573 17.64 3.20 -13.05
CA ARG A 573 17.03 4.08 -12.05
C ARG A 573 17.29 5.56 -12.30
N PHE A 574 18.41 5.89 -12.95
CA PHE A 574 18.76 7.28 -13.27
C PHE A 574 18.42 7.68 -14.71
N LEU A 575 17.75 6.82 -15.50
CA LEU A 575 17.30 7.13 -16.86
C LEU A 575 15.76 7.21 -16.98
N ARG A 576 15.11 7.95 -16.08
CA ARG A 576 13.63 7.98 -15.98
C ARG A 576 12.92 8.73 -17.11
N ALA A 577 13.59 9.71 -17.70
CA ALA A 577 13.09 10.47 -18.83
C ALA A 577 14.13 10.57 -19.93
N LYS A 578 13.66 10.59 -21.19
CA LYS A 578 14.50 10.73 -22.39
C LYS A 578 13.98 11.90 -23.25
N PRO A 579 14.36 13.15 -22.95
CA PRO A 579 13.85 14.34 -23.65
C PRO A 579 14.23 14.37 -25.13
N SER A 580 15.41 13.87 -25.48
CA SER A 580 15.91 13.75 -26.86
C SER A 580 16.92 12.61 -26.96
N GLU A 581 17.34 12.28 -28.18
CA GLU A 581 18.42 11.33 -28.40
C GLU A 581 19.71 11.78 -27.69
N GLY A 582 20.39 10.86 -27.01
CA GLY A 582 21.61 11.15 -26.24
C GLY A 582 21.40 11.91 -24.93
N ILE A 583 20.17 12.24 -24.54
CA ILE A 583 19.86 12.94 -23.28
C ILE A 583 18.94 12.09 -22.41
N PHE A 584 19.35 11.89 -21.15
CA PHE A 584 18.54 11.23 -20.13
C PHE A 584 18.45 12.08 -18.87
N GLU A 585 17.30 12.06 -18.21
CA GLU A 585 17.03 12.85 -17.02
C GLU A 585 16.44 12.02 -15.89
N VAL A 586 16.74 12.45 -14.68
CA VAL A 586 16.14 11.95 -13.44
C VAL A 586 15.95 13.10 -12.47
N ALA A 587 14.75 13.18 -11.92
CA ALA A 587 14.45 14.10 -10.83
C ALA A 587 14.88 13.47 -9.50
N MET A 588 15.68 14.20 -8.73
CA MET A 588 16.14 13.84 -7.39
C MET A 588 15.01 14.00 -6.36
N ARG A 589 14.05 13.08 -6.41
CA ARG A 589 12.85 13.04 -5.56
C ARG A 589 12.66 11.66 -4.94
N MET A 590 11.84 11.61 -3.89
CA MET A 590 11.32 10.40 -3.26
C MET A 590 12.36 9.28 -3.14
N ASP A 591 12.23 8.19 -3.88
CA ASP A 591 13.06 7.00 -3.72
C ASP A 591 14.56 7.21 -4.02
N VAL A 592 14.90 8.10 -4.96
CA VAL A 592 16.31 8.52 -5.16
C VAL A 592 16.77 9.42 -4.03
N TYR A 593 15.92 10.38 -3.62
CA TYR A 593 16.19 11.30 -2.51
C TYR A 593 16.38 10.56 -1.18
N GLU A 594 15.57 9.54 -0.90
CA GLU A 594 15.59 8.74 0.33
C GLU A 594 16.94 8.03 0.53
N VAL A 595 17.61 7.63 -0.55
CA VAL A 595 18.97 7.11 -0.49
C VAL A 595 19.94 8.26 -0.28
N VAL A 596 19.99 9.24 -1.19
CA VAL A 596 21.05 10.27 -1.19
C VAL A 596 21.00 11.25 -0.01
N LYS A 597 19.85 11.44 0.65
CA LYS A 597 19.73 12.32 1.83
C LYS A 597 20.58 11.87 3.02
N HIS A 598 21.01 10.60 3.03
CA HIS A 598 21.90 10.05 4.05
C HIS A 598 23.39 10.32 3.75
N HIS A 599 23.72 10.97 2.64
CA HIS A 599 25.08 11.41 2.33
C HIS A 599 25.17 12.94 2.49
N VAL A 600 25.67 13.37 3.66
CA VAL A 600 25.72 14.78 4.06
C VAL A 600 27.16 15.24 4.20
N VAL A 601 27.52 16.31 3.50
CA VAL A 601 28.85 16.92 3.52
C VAL A 601 28.73 18.35 4.00
N PHE A 602 29.42 18.69 5.09
CA PHE A 602 29.38 19.99 5.77
C PHE A 602 27.95 20.50 5.99
N GLY A 603 27.06 19.61 6.44
CA GLY A 603 25.64 19.93 6.73
C GLY A 603 24.73 20.05 5.51
N SER A 604 25.24 19.81 4.29
CA SER A 604 24.46 19.83 3.05
C SER A 604 24.30 18.43 2.47
N ILE A 605 23.13 18.11 1.89
CA ILE A 605 22.94 16.86 1.16
C ILE A 605 23.69 16.98 -0.18
N VAL A 606 24.70 16.15 -0.37
CA VAL A 606 25.50 16.14 -1.61
C VAL A 606 25.30 14.80 -2.30
N VAL A 607 25.02 14.83 -3.60
CA VAL A 607 24.93 13.59 -4.39
C VAL A 607 26.32 12.92 -4.42
N PRO A 608 26.44 11.65 -3.99
CA PRO A 608 27.71 10.93 -4.03
C PRO A 608 28.26 10.83 -5.44
N GLY A 609 29.58 10.91 -5.61
CA GLY A 609 30.22 10.83 -6.93
C GLY A 609 29.90 9.55 -7.71
N VAL A 610 29.64 8.43 -7.01
CA VAL A 610 29.22 7.18 -7.64
C VAL A 610 27.90 7.29 -8.39
N VAL A 611 26.99 8.18 -7.99
CA VAL A 611 25.73 8.38 -8.71
C VAL A 611 25.98 8.88 -10.14
N PHE A 612 27.02 9.69 -10.35
CA PHE A 612 27.40 10.13 -11.68
C PHE A 612 27.97 8.98 -12.51
N VAL A 613 28.83 8.15 -11.90
CA VAL A 613 29.37 6.94 -12.54
C VAL A 613 28.23 6.01 -12.94
N GLU A 614 27.29 5.77 -12.04
CA GLU A 614 26.12 4.93 -12.26
C GLU A 614 25.26 5.43 -13.43
N MET A 615 24.87 6.71 -13.42
CA MET A 615 24.08 7.28 -14.51
C MET A 615 24.81 7.18 -15.86
N ALA A 616 26.13 7.39 -15.89
CA ALA A 616 26.92 7.24 -17.11
C ALA A 616 26.95 5.80 -17.61
N LEU A 617 27.07 4.81 -16.73
CA LEU A 617 27.02 3.39 -17.10
C LEU A 617 25.66 3.00 -17.66
N GLU A 618 24.59 3.40 -16.97
CA GLU A 618 23.23 3.15 -17.41
C GLU A 618 23.01 3.75 -18.80
N ALA A 619 23.30 5.05 -18.96
CA ALA A 619 23.06 5.78 -20.21
C ALA A 619 23.88 5.23 -21.38
N THR A 620 25.16 4.93 -21.17
CA THR A 620 26.02 4.41 -22.24
C THR A 620 25.62 3.00 -22.66
N ARG A 621 25.18 2.14 -21.73
CA ARG A 621 24.63 0.83 -22.06
C ARG A 621 23.33 0.92 -22.84
N GLU A 622 22.44 1.84 -22.44
CA GLU A 622 21.19 2.09 -23.15
C GLU A 622 21.44 2.59 -24.58
N LEU A 623 22.45 3.44 -24.79
CA LEU A 623 22.77 3.99 -26.11
C LEU A 623 23.55 3.03 -27.01
N PHE A 624 24.49 2.25 -26.46
CA PHE A 624 25.49 1.52 -27.25
C PHE A 624 25.48 0.00 -27.04
N GLY A 625 24.65 -0.52 -26.13
CA GLY A 625 24.55 -1.95 -25.83
C GLY A 625 25.66 -2.47 -24.90
N ALA A 626 25.77 -3.81 -24.83
CA ALA A 626 26.75 -4.48 -23.98
C ALA A 626 28.20 -4.29 -24.49
N GLY A 627 29.17 -4.20 -23.57
CA GLY A 627 30.60 -4.10 -23.90
C GLY A 627 31.16 -2.67 -24.01
N VAL A 628 30.31 -1.65 -23.87
CA VAL A 628 30.75 -0.25 -23.71
C VAL A 628 31.43 -0.03 -22.35
N ARG A 629 32.46 0.81 -22.33
CA ARG A 629 33.19 1.21 -21.13
C ARG A 629 33.18 2.72 -21.01
N ILE A 630 33.04 3.23 -19.78
CA ILE A 630 33.31 4.63 -19.46
C ILE A 630 34.74 4.76 -18.96
N THR A 631 35.43 5.86 -19.27
CA THR A 631 36.79 6.16 -18.79
C THR A 631 36.88 7.63 -18.37
N ASP A 632 37.90 7.98 -17.59
CA ASP A 632 38.26 9.39 -17.34
C ASP A 632 37.12 10.24 -16.76
N VAL A 633 36.39 9.70 -15.76
CA VAL A 633 35.19 10.33 -15.17
C VAL A 633 35.61 11.39 -14.14
N ASN A 634 35.82 12.61 -14.62
CA ASN A 634 36.21 13.75 -13.81
C ASN A 634 35.01 14.37 -13.10
N MET A 635 35.11 14.54 -11.78
CA MET A 635 34.13 15.26 -10.96
C MET A 635 34.48 16.75 -10.96
N MET A 636 33.55 17.60 -11.38
CA MET A 636 33.79 19.03 -11.60
C MET A 636 33.23 19.90 -10.49
N PHE A 637 31.96 19.70 -10.14
CA PHE A 637 31.26 20.47 -9.10
C PHE A 637 30.30 19.56 -8.32
N PRO A 638 30.19 19.73 -6.99
CA PRO A 638 29.25 18.96 -6.18
C PRO A 638 27.81 19.27 -6.59
N PHE A 639 26.97 18.24 -6.69
CA PHE A 639 25.54 18.43 -6.87
C PHE A 639 24.87 18.44 -5.49
N VAL A 640 24.53 19.65 -5.01
CA VAL A 640 23.89 19.85 -3.71
C VAL A 640 22.38 19.81 -3.89
N ILE A 641 21.70 18.95 -3.12
CA ILE A 641 20.24 18.89 -3.09
C ILE A 641 19.76 19.73 -1.90
N PRO A 642 18.82 20.66 -2.10
CA PRO A 642 18.25 21.42 -0.99
C PRO A 642 17.56 20.48 0.01
N ILE A 643 17.72 20.80 1.30
CA ILE A 643 16.96 20.14 2.36
C ILE A 643 15.50 20.55 2.18
N ARG A 644 14.65 19.60 1.83
CA ARG A 644 13.24 19.86 1.61
C ARG A 644 12.52 19.98 2.95
N THR A 645 12.03 21.16 3.26
CA THR A 645 11.20 21.38 4.46
C THR A 645 9.71 21.15 4.17
N THR A 646 9.31 21.21 2.90
CA THR A 646 7.95 20.94 2.44
C THR A 646 7.96 20.09 1.17
N GLY A 647 6.93 19.27 0.97
CA GLY A 647 6.80 18.40 -0.23
C GLY A 647 6.49 19.14 -1.55
N ALA A 648 6.40 20.47 -1.53
CA ALA A 648 6.00 21.29 -2.69
C ALA A 648 7.19 21.82 -3.52
N GLU A 649 8.42 21.65 -3.05
CA GLU A 649 9.60 22.15 -3.76
C GLU A 649 9.86 21.36 -5.05
N PRO A 650 10.13 22.03 -6.20
CA PRO A 650 10.45 21.36 -7.45
C PRO A 650 11.71 20.51 -7.28
N ALA A 651 11.71 19.33 -7.87
CA ALA A 651 12.85 18.43 -7.75
C ALA A 651 14.05 18.95 -8.54
N ALA A 652 15.23 18.85 -7.94
CA ALA A 652 16.48 19.06 -8.65
C ALA A 652 16.63 17.97 -9.73
N ILE A 653 16.92 18.36 -10.97
CA ILE A 653 17.03 17.43 -12.10
C ILE A 653 18.51 17.20 -12.41
N MET A 654 18.90 15.94 -12.48
CA MET A 654 20.19 15.51 -13.00
C MET A 654 20.00 14.97 -14.42
N ARG A 655 20.93 15.32 -15.30
CA ARG A 655 20.86 15.00 -16.72
C ARG A 655 22.19 14.42 -17.19
N PHE A 656 22.12 13.31 -17.90
CA PHE A 656 23.20 12.81 -18.73
C PHE A 656 23.07 13.42 -20.13
N VAL A 657 24.17 13.90 -20.69
CA VAL A 657 24.23 14.47 -22.04
C VAL A 657 25.39 13.86 -22.81
N LEU A 658 25.07 13.16 -23.90
CA LEU A 658 26.05 12.73 -24.89
C LEU A 658 26.55 13.96 -25.66
N LYS A 659 27.85 14.24 -25.59
CA LYS A 659 28.48 15.36 -26.32
C LYS A 659 29.08 14.91 -27.65
N SER A 660 29.53 13.66 -27.72
CA SER A 660 29.97 12.97 -28.93
C SER A 660 29.87 11.46 -28.72
N ASP A 661 30.15 10.68 -29.76
CA ASP A 661 30.24 9.21 -29.67
C ASP A 661 31.25 8.68 -28.63
N THR A 662 32.15 9.55 -28.16
CA THR A 662 33.26 9.22 -27.25
C THR A 662 33.27 10.05 -25.97
N ARG A 663 32.34 10.99 -25.77
CA ARG A 663 32.33 11.90 -24.61
C ARG A 663 30.92 12.15 -24.07
N PHE A 664 30.81 12.24 -22.75
CA PHE A 664 29.57 12.61 -22.06
C PHE A 664 29.81 13.67 -20.98
N GLN A 665 28.72 14.31 -20.56
CA GLN A 665 28.64 15.13 -19.36
C GLN A 665 27.44 14.73 -18.51
N ILE A 666 27.54 14.95 -17.21
CA ILE A 666 26.43 14.91 -16.28
C ILE A 666 26.26 16.31 -15.70
N GLU A 667 25.08 16.88 -15.89
CA GLU A 667 24.76 18.25 -15.58
C GLU A 667 23.46 18.35 -14.77
N SER A 668 23.29 19.44 -14.05
CA SER A 668 22.00 19.84 -13.49
C SER A 668 21.59 21.20 -14.03
N THR A 669 20.29 21.48 -14.02
CA THR A 669 19.75 22.80 -14.38
C THR A 669 19.09 23.39 -13.15
N SER A 670 19.54 24.57 -12.73
CA SER A 670 18.91 25.34 -11.65
C SER A 670 17.55 25.88 -12.05
N ALA A 671 16.74 26.34 -11.08
CA ALA A 671 15.45 26.97 -11.34
C ALA A 671 15.55 28.23 -12.22
N THR A 672 16.71 28.90 -12.26
CA THR A 672 16.99 30.07 -13.12
C THR A 672 17.46 29.69 -14.52
N GLY A 673 17.54 28.39 -14.85
CA GLY A 673 18.00 27.88 -16.14
C GLY A 673 19.52 27.77 -16.28
N THR A 674 20.29 28.08 -15.23
CA THR A 674 21.75 27.93 -15.25
C THR A 674 22.12 26.45 -15.20
N VAL A 675 22.92 26.01 -16.16
CA VAL A 675 23.44 24.64 -16.25
C VAL A 675 24.75 24.53 -15.48
N THR A 676 24.88 23.53 -14.62
CA THR A 676 26.12 23.20 -13.91
C THR A 676 26.57 21.82 -14.31
N VAL A 677 27.81 21.68 -14.79
CA VAL A 677 28.40 20.37 -15.11
C VAL A 677 28.99 19.79 -13.83
N HIS A 678 28.52 18.62 -13.43
CA HIS A 678 28.95 17.93 -12.22
C HIS A 678 30.01 16.87 -12.50
N ALA A 679 29.92 16.21 -13.65
CA ALA A 679 30.94 15.26 -14.09
C ALA A 679 31.07 15.23 -15.61
N GLU A 680 32.23 14.82 -16.10
CA GLU A 680 32.47 14.54 -17.51
C GLU A 680 33.36 13.32 -17.70
N GLY A 681 33.22 12.61 -18.82
CA GLY A 681 34.04 11.43 -19.07
C GLY A 681 34.08 10.97 -20.53
N GLY A 682 34.90 9.95 -20.76
CA GLY A 682 35.10 9.26 -22.04
C GLY A 682 34.24 8.00 -22.19
N ILE A 683 34.02 7.60 -23.43
CA ILE A 683 33.29 6.38 -23.83
C ILE A 683 34.16 5.58 -24.79
N ASN A 684 34.44 4.33 -24.43
CA ASN A 684 35.19 3.38 -25.24
C ASN A 684 34.31 2.20 -25.63
N ARG A 685 34.19 1.93 -26.93
CA ARG A 685 33.45 0.78 -27.47
C ARG A 685 34.43 -0.35 -27.74
N ALA A 686 34.23 -1.53 -27.16
CA ALA A 686 34.98 -2.71 -27.61
C ALA A 686 34.58 -3.05 -29.06
N PRO A 687 35.50 -3.44 -29.94
CA PRO A 687 35.16 -3.84 -31.30
C PRO A 687 34.24 -5.07 -31.28
N ALA A 688 33.31 -5.11 -32.24
CA ALA A 688 32.37 -6.22 -32.41
C ALA A 688 33.13 -7.54 -32.62
N ARG A 689 32.68 -8.59 -31.92
CA ARG A 689 33.22 -9.94 -31.89
C ARG A 689 33.68 -10.41 -33.28
N GLY A 690 35.00 -10.49 -33.51
CA GLY A 690 35.57 -10.98 -34.77
C GLY A 690 37.00 -10.51 -35.08
N GLU A 691 37.46 -9.42 -34.49
CA GLU A 691 38.85 -8.98 -34.59
C GLU A 691 39.50 -9.11 -33.20
N GLU A 692 40.59 -9.87 -33.12
CA GLU A 692 41.47 -9.89 -31.94
C GLU A 692 42.04 -8.49 -31.77
N ALA A 693 41.32 -7.64 -31.03
CA ALA A 693 41.90 -6.43 -30.48
C ALA A 693 43.07 -6.87 -29.60
N GLU A 694 44.27 -6.41 -29.93
CA GLU A 694 45.46 -6.53 -29.10
C GLU A 694 45.06 -6.26 -27.65
N VAL A 695 45.00 -7.35 -26.88
CA VAL A 695 44.73 -7.29 -25.46
C VAL A 695 45.93 -6.59 -24.87
N ASP A 696 45.78 -5.32 -24.56
CA ASP A 696 46.72 -4.58 -23.74
C ASP A 696 46.92 -5.40 -22.46
N ASN A 697 48.05 -6.12 -22.40
CA ASN A 697 48.33 -7.20 -21.45
C ASN A 697 48.46 -6.69 -20.00
N ALA A 698 48.26 -5.39 -19.76
CA ALA A 698 48.31 -4.75 -18.46
C ALA A 698 47.04 -4.95 -17.59
N ALA A 699 45.90 -5.40 -18.16
CA ALA A 699 44.62 -5.42 -17.44
C ALA A 699 43.95 -6.81 -17.27
N LYS A 700 44.71 -7.91 -17.32
CA LYS A 700 44.25 -9.16 -16.69
C LYS A 700 44.38 -8.98 -15.18
N ALA A 701 43.37 -8.37 -14.55
CA ALA A 701 43.28 -8.32 -13.10
C ALA A 701 43.36 -9.76 -12.57
N THR A 702 44.46 -10.11 -11.92
CA THR A 702 44.62 -11.42 -11.27
C THR A 702 43.49 -11.56 -10.26
N PRO A 703 42.66 -12.63 -10.34
CA PRO A 703 41.63 -12.89 -9.35
C PRO A 703 42.28 -12.94 -7.97
N VAL A 704 41.80 -12.11 -7.05
CA VAL A 704 42.28 -12.12 -5.67
C VAL A 704 41.40 -13.11 -4.91
N ASP A 705 42.01 -14.12 -4.31
CA ASP A 705 41.27 -15.14 -3.55
C ASP A 705 40.83 -14.57 -2.18
N LEU A 706 39.51 -14.60 -1.93
CA LEU A 706 38.92 -14.05 -0.70
C LEU A 706 39.40 -14.80 0.54
N GLU A 707 39.59 -16.13 0.46
CA GLU A 707 40.05 -16.91 1.61
C GLU A 707 41.52 -16.61 1.93
N SER A 708 42.37 -16.44 0.92
CA SER A 708 43.73 -15.91 1.08
C SER A 708 43.75 -14.51 1.71
N LEU A 709 42.85 -13.60 1.32
CA LEU A 709 42.74 -12.28 1.94
C LEU A 709 42.34 -12.36 3.42
N LYS A 710 41.30 -13.13 3.75
CA LYS A 710 40.86 -13.33 5.14
C LYS A 710 41.96 -13.90 6.03
N ALA A 711 42.84 -14.73 5.48
CA ALA A 711 43.97 -15.30 6.21
C ALA A 711 45.12 -14.29 6.49
N ARG A 712 45.21 -13.20 5.71
CA ARG A 712 46.31 -12.23 5.79
C ARG A 712 45.97 -10.93 6.54
N VAL A 713 44.70 -10.52 6.53
CA VAL A 713 44.27 -9.25 7.14
C VAL A 713 43.72 -9.55 8.55
N VAL A 714 44.50 -9.24 9.58
CA VAL A 714 44.27 -9.76 10.96
C VAL A 714 43.74 -8.72 11.95
N GLU A 715 43.94 -7.43 11.70
CA GLU A 715 43.49 -6.40 12.65
C GLU A 715 42.04 -5.99 12.37
N VAL A 716 41.13 -6.29 13.31
CA VAL A 716 39.73 -5.87 13.23
C VAL A 716 39.62 -4.40 13.62
N VAL A 717 39.04 -3.59 12.75
CA VAL A 717 38.74 -2.17 13.04
C VAL A 717 37.25 -2.02 13.34
N PRO A 718 36.86 -1.47 14.50
CA PRO A 718 35.46 -1.24 14.80
C PRO A 718 34.84 -0.23 13.82
N THR A 719 33.77 -0.64 13.13
CA THR A 719 33.08 0.18 12.12
C THR A 719 32.58 1.51 12.68
N LYS A 720 32.11 1.51 13.94
CA LYS A 720 31.69 2.72 14.66
C LYS A 720 32.79 3.78 14.75
N ASP A 721 34.05 3.38 14.88
CA ASP A 721 35.18 4.30 15.05
C ASP A 721 35.53 4.93 13.69
N VAL A 722 35.43 4.15 12.61
CA VAL A 722 35.56 4.65 11.22
C VAL A 722 34.48 5.68 10.92
N TYR A 723 33.22 5.38 11.22
CA TYR A 723 32.11 6.32 10.98
C TYR A 723 32.19 7.58 11.85
N ALA A 724 32.64 7.46 13.10
CA ALA A 724 32.87 8.63 13.97
C ALA A 724 34.02 9.51 13.46
N ALA A 725 35.08 8.92 12.91
CA ALA A 725 36.19 9.67 12.32
C ALA A 725 35.76 10.41 11.03
N ILE A 726 34.93 9.75 10.20
CA ILE A 726 34.34 10.34 9.00
C ILE A 726 33.41 11.51 9.34
N ASP A 727 32.54 11.35 10.34
CA ASP A 727 31.67 12.44 10.83
C ASP A 727 32.50 13.61 11.39
N GLY A 728 33.60 13.30 12.09
CA GLY A 728 34.51 14.29 12.68
C GLY A 728 35.17 15.25 11.69
N VAL A 729 35.24 14.92 10.40
CA VAL A 729 35.72 15.83 9.34
C VAL A 729 34.60 16.51 8.54
N GLY A 730 33.36 16.39 9.00
CA GLY A 730 32.19 17.03 8.39
C GLY A 730 31.50 16.19 7.32
N LEU A 731 31.83 14.90 7.19
CA LEU A 731 31.14 13.97 6.30
C LEU A 731 30.23 13.05 7.14
N TYR A 732 28.95 13.38 7.22
CA TYR A 732 27.96 12.58 7.94
C TYR A 732 27.33 11.55 7.01
N LEU A 733 27.56 10.27 7.31
CA LEU A 733 26.93 9.14 6.64
C LEU A 733 25.81 8.60 7.52
N GLY A 734 24.58 8.88 7.12
CA GLY A 734 23.39 8.36 7.79
C GLY A 734 23.26 6.84 7.64
N PRO A 735 22.29 6.21 8.34
CA PRO A 735 22.17 4.75 8.42
C PRO A 735 22.25 3.99 7.10
N MET A 736 21.63 4.49 6.01
CA MET A 736 21.65 3.82 4.71
C MET A 736 23.04 3.74 4.07
N PHE A 737 23.95 4.68 4.38
CA PHE A 737 25.33 4.71 3.88
C PHE A 737 26.32 4.03 4.84
N GLN A 738 25.87 3.56 6.00
CA GLN A 738 26.67 2.78 6.94
C GLN A 738 26.67 1.28 6.58
N THR A 739 27.10 0.98 5.35
CA THR A 739 27.05 -0.38 4.79
C THR A 739 28.13 -1.31 5.34
N ALA A 740 29.23 -0.79 5.88
CA ALA A 740 30.29 -1.62 6.44
C ALA A 740 29.85 -2.28 7.75
N LYS A 741 29.79 -3.62 7.74
CA LYS A 741 29.44 -4.42 8.92
C LYS A 741 30.67 -4.97 9.63
N GLN A 742 31.74 -5.25 8.89
CA GLN A 742 33.04 -5.66 9.42
C GLN A 742 34.16 -5.09 8.57
N LEU A 743 35.23 -4.62 9.21
CA LEU A 743 36.41 -4.03 8.57
C LEU A 743 37.66 -4.63 9.19
N TRP A 744 38.63 -4.92 8.34
CA TRP A 744 39.95 -5.39 8.74
C TRP A 744 41.03 -4.57 8.03
N ARG A 745 42.16 -4.35 8.70
CA ARG A 745 43.34 -3.72 8.11
C ARG A 745 44.60 -4.56 8.27
N LYS A 746 45.54 -4.35 7.37
CA LYS A 746 46.93 -4.78 7.47
C LYS A 746 47.82 -3.57 7.19
N GLU A 747 48.56 -3.14 8.20
CA GLU A 747 49.63 -2.15 8.05
C GLU A 747 50.84 -2.80 7.36
N PRO A 748 51.71 -2.03 6.67
CA PRO A 748 52.92 -2.55 6.08
C PRO A 748 53.84 -3.17 7.14
N ASP A 749 54.51 -4.26 6.78
CA ASP A 749 55.48 -4.94 7.66
C ASP A 749 56.67 -4.00 7.91
N GLU A 750 57.10 -3.83 9.18
CA GLU A 750 58.15 -2.86 9.58
C GLU A 750 59.49 -3.04 8.84
N ASP A 751 59.75 -4.24 8.32
CA ASP A 751 60.98 -4.63 7.59
C ASP A 751 60.83 -4.66 6.05
N SER A 752 59.70 -4.20 5.51
CA SER A 752 59.38 -4.27 4.07
C SER A 752 59.56 -2.91 3.39
N GLU A 753 60.11 -2.90 2.16
CA GLU A 753 60.11 -1.70 1.29
C GLU A 753 58.69 -1.31 0.83
N SER A 754 57.69 -2.17 1.06
CA SER A 754 56.29 -1.92 0.67
C SER A 754 55.61 -0.99 1.68
N THR A 755 55.15 0.18 1.20
CA THR A 755 54.32 1.14 1.97
C THR A 755 52.82 0.85 1.91
N VAL A 756 52.44 -0.34 1.41
CA VAL A 756 51.05 -0.68 1.08
C VAL A 756 50.23 -1.01 2.33
N ILE A 757 49.11 -0.30 2.50
CA ILE A 757 48.07 -0.66 3.47
C ILE A 757 47.01 -1.48 2.73
N GLU A 758 46.65 -2.64 3.30
CA GLU A 758 45.52 -3.44 2.81
C GLU A 758 44.31 -3.28 3.73
N VAL A 759 43.14 -3.05 3.14
CA VAL A 759 41.85 -3.06 3.87
C VAL A 759 40.95 -4.10 3.25
N LEU A 760 40.32 -4.91 4.11
CA LEU A 760 39.27 -5.84 3.74
C LEU A 760 37.97 -5.39 4.42
N GLY A 761 36.87 -5.36 3.69
CA GLY A 761 35.57 -4.97 4.23
C GLY A 761 34.46 -5.94 3.83
N ARG A 762 33.56 -6.20 4.77
CA ARG A 762 32.28 -6.86 4.53
C ARG A 762 31.18 -5.82 4.62
N LEU A 763 30.61 -5.48 3.47
CA LEU A 763 29.51 -4.54 3.33
C LEU A 763 28.18 -5.29 3.19
N LYS A 764 27.11 -4.71 3.72
CA LYS A 764 25.74 -5.18 3.56
C LYS A 764 24.78 -3.99 3.59
N LEU A 765 23.84 -3.97 2.65
CA LEU A 765 22.70 -3.05 2.73
C LEU A 765 21.75 -3.51 3.83
N ASP A 766 21.28 -2.58 4.64
CA ASP A 766 20.26 -2.89 5.64
C ASP A 766 18.91 -3.17 4.99
N ASP A 767 18.07 -3.92 5.70
CA ASP A 767 16.71 -4.24 5.25
C ASP A 767 15.91 -2.94 5.04
N GLY A 768 15.18 -2.88 3.93
CA GLY A 768 14.36 -1.72 3.57
C GLY A 768 15.08 -0.65 2.74
N VAL A 769 16.39 -0.78 2.47
CA VAL A 769 17.08 0.11 1.53
C VAL A 769 16.67 -0.24 0.08
N PRO A 770 16.16 0.74 -0.72
CA PRO A 770 15.76 0.47 -2.11
C PRO A 770 16.95 0.03 -2.96
N ASN A 771 16.94 -1.21 -3.46
CA ASN A 771 18.07 -1.76 -4.23
C ASN A 771 17.73 -2.16 -5.69
N VAL A 772 16.49 -1.94 -6.11
CA VAL A 772 16.04 -2.36 -7.45
C VAL A 772 16.40 -1.31 -8.51
N GLY A 773 16.91 -1.75 -9.67
CA GLY A 773 17.19 -0.87 -10.81
C GLY A 773 18.54 -0.14 -10.77
N TYR A 774 19.44 -0.55 -9.87
CA TYR A 774 20.84 -0.12 -9.88
C TYR A 774 21.72 -1.19 -10.53
N VAL A 775 22.74 -0.78 -11.28
CA VAL A 775 23.95 -1.53 -11.61
C VAL A 775 24.95 -1.46 -10.45
N LEU A 776 25.23 -0.27 -9.95
CA LEU A 776 26.06 0.03 -8.77
C LEU A 776 25.22 0.78 -7.74
N HIS A 777 24.83 0.09 -6.66
CA HIS A 777 24.07 0.75 -5.60
C HIS A 777 24.91 1.84 -4.92
N PRO A 778 24.45 3.10 -4.85
CA PRO A 778 25.25 4.23 -4.35
C PRO A 778 25.85 3.96 -2.96
N ALA A 779 25.03 3.54 -2.00
CA ALA A 779 25.50 3.32 -0.63
C ALA A 779 26.51 2.17 -0.45
N VAL A 780 26.45 1.11 -1.28
CA VAL A 780 27.40 -0.01 -1.20
C VAL A 780 28.75 0.46 -1.69
N PHE A 781 28.74 1.14 -2.83
CA PHE A 781 29.96 1.53 -3.50
C PHE A 781 30.65 2.69 -2.78
N ASP A 782 29.87 3.68 -2.33
CA ASP A 782 30.37 4.77 -1.52
C ASP A 782 30.89 4.24 -0.17
N GLY A 783 30.22 3.25 0.43
CA GLY A 783 30.74 2.50 1.58
C GLY A 783 32.08 1.80 1.31
N THR A 784 32.36 1.42 0.07
CA THR A 784 33.66 0.88 -0.32
C THR A 784 34.73 1.96 -0.29
N ILE A 785 34.41 3.15 -0.78
CA ILE A 785 35.29 4.32 -0.77
C ILE A 785 35.56 4.76 0.68
N HIS A 786 34.53 4.79 1.55
CA HIS A 786 34.67 5.14 2.97
C HIS A 786 35.43 4.10 3.79
N SER A 787 35.53 2.87 3.31
CA SER A 787 36.38 1.87 3.95
C SER A 787 37.86 2.26 3.92
N LEU A 788 38.28 3.24 3.11
CA LEU A 788 39.60 3.87 3.22
C LEU A 788 39.81 4.62 4.55
N GLY A 789 38.74 5.11 5.19
CA GLY A 789 38.81 5.67 6.54
C GLY A 789 39.43 4.70 7.55
N THR A 790 39.30 3.39 7.32
CA THR A 790 39.93 2.31 8.10
C THR A 790 41.45 2.46 8.21
N ALA A 791 42.11 2.92 7.14
CA ALA A 791 43.56 3.16 7.13
C ALA A 791 43.98 4.38 7.98
N SER A 792 43.03 5.27 8.29
CA SER A 792 43.24 6.54 9.00
C SER A 792 42.79 6.49 10.48
N VAL A 793 42.03 5.46 10.90
CA VAL A 793 41.58 5.33 12.29
C VAL A 793 42.77 5.15 13.24
N GLY A 794 42.84 6.00 14.27
CA GLY A 794 43.95 6.03 15.23
C GLY A 794 45.14 6.93 14.81
N LYS A 795 45.07 7.55 13.63
CA LYS A 795 45.99 8.59 13.14
C LYS A 795 45.35 9.98 13.36
N ASN A 796 46.03 11.08 13.02
CA ASN A 796 45.49 12.43 13.24
C ASN A 796 44.20 12.61 12.41
N VAL A 797 43.15 13.25 12.95
CA VAL A 797 41.90 13.50 12.21
C VAL A 797 42.15 14.31 10.93
N ASN A 798 43.19 15.16 10.92
CA ASN A 798 43.62 15.88 9.72
C ASN A 798 44.24 14.98 8.62
N ASP A 799 44.56 13.72 8.94
CA ASP A 799 45.04 12.74 7.95
C ASP A 799 43.88 12.04 7.23
N LEU A 800 42.62 12.25 7.64
CA LEU A 800 41.46 11.70 6.94
C LEU A 800 41.31 12.38 5.57
N LYS A 801 41.58 11.63 4.50
CA LYS A 801 41.52 12.12 3.12
C LYS A 801 40.07 12.10 2.60
N ILE A 802 39.62 13.20 2.03
CA ILE A 802 38.31 13.34 1.37
C ILE A 802 38.53 13.38 -0.17
N PHE A 803 37.69 12.68 -0.93
CA PHE A 803 37.87 12.43 -2.37
C PHE A 803 37.53 13.65 -3.24
N GLY A 804 38.34 13.90 -4.28
CA GLY A 804 38.14 15.01 -5.24
C GLY A 804 37.80 14.60 -6.69
N GLY A 805 37.91 13.32 -7.08
CA GLY A 805 37.66 12.85 -8.45
C GLY A 805 37.98 11.36 -8.68
N VAL A 806 37.69 10.83 -9.88
CA VAL A 806 37.93 9.41 -10.24
C VAL A 806 38.67 9.31 -11.60
N GLY A 807 39.93 8.87 -11.58
CA GLY A 807 40.77 8.79 -12.78
C GLY A 807 40.29 7.77 -13.83
N ARG A 808 40.18 6.48 -13.51
CA ARG A 808 39.69 5.47 -14.45
C ARG A 808 38.81 4.43 -13.75
N VAL A 809 37.54 4.37 -14.17
CA VAL A 809 36.62 3.32 -13.74
C VAL A 809 36.62 2.19 -14.78
N SER A 810 37.11 1.01 -14.42
CA SER A 810 37.03 -0.17 -15.30
C SER A 810 36.10 -1.22 -14.69
N ILE A 811 34.90 -1.34 -15.26
CA ILE A 811 33.92 -2.33 -14.79
C ILE A 811 34.10 -3.63 -15.57
N ILE A 812 34.63 -4.65 -14.89
CA ILE A 812 34.60 -6.02 -15.39
C ILE A 812 33.25 -6.58 -14.95
N GLN A 813 32.31 -6.60 -15.90
CA GLN A 813 30.88 -6.75 -15.66
C GLN A 813 30.52 -8.11 -15.04
N SER A 814 29.70 -8.08 -13.99
CA SER A 814 28.73 -9.15 -13.72
C SER A 814 27.33 -8.57 -13.90
N GLU A 815 26.44 -9.34 -14.49
CA GLU A 815 25.01 -9.14 -14.30
C GLU A 815 24.73 -9.36 -12.80
N ASN A 816 23.92 -8.49 -12.19
CA ASN A 816 23.44 -8.61 -10.80
C ASN A 816 24.42 -8.31 -9.65
N PHE A 817 25.48 -7.51 -9.85
CA PHE A 817 26.34 -7.07 -8.73
C PHE A 817 25.52 -6.39 -7.62
N SER A 818 24.66 -5.43 -7.96
CA SER A 818 23.76 -4.76 -7.02
C SER A 818 22.78 -5.68 -6.30
N GLN A 819 22.54 -6.91 -6.75
CA GLN A 819 21.54 -7.80 -6.14
C GLN A 819 22.12 -8.80 -5.13
N GLN A 820 23.38 -8.65 -4.75
CA GLN A 820 24.02 -9.50 -3.74
C GLN A 820 23.56 -9.12 -2.34
N ASP A 821 23.36 -10.12 -1.47
CA ASP A 821 23.01 -9.90 -0.06
C ASP A 821 24.17 -9.25 0.73
N GLU A 822 25.40 -9.56 0.32
CA GLU A 822 26.63 -9.08 0.96
C GLU A 822 27.73 -8.84 -0.08
N TYR A 823 28.63 -7.92 0.23
CA TYR A 823 29.75 -7.53 -0.63
C TYR A 823 31.05 -7.60 0.14
N TRP A 824 32.03 -8.27 -0.44
CA TRP A 824 33.40 -8.26 0.04
C TRP A 824 34.24 -7.34 -0.82
N ILE A 825 35.00 -6.46 -0.17
CA ILE A 825 35.81 -5.44 -0.81
C ILE A 825 37.24 -5.53 -0.32
N TRP A 826 38.20 -5.32 -1.22
CA TRP A 826 39.61 -5.24 -0.91
C TRP A 826 40.20 -3.97 -1.50
N LEU A 827 40.91 -3.23 -0.67
CA LEU A 827 41.60 -1.99 -1.02
C LEU A 827 43.10 -2.20 -0.82
N SER A 828 43.88 -1.80 -1.83
CA SER A 828 45.33 -1.72 -1.75
C SER A 828 45.75 -0.27 -1.98
N ILE A 829 46.23 0.37 -0.93
CA ILE A 829 46.60 1.80 -0.94
C ILE A 829 48.11 1.89 -1.19
N LYS A 830 48.53 2.55 -2.29
CA LYS A 830 49.94 2.62 -2.72
C LYS A 830 50.45 4.08 -2.66
N GLU A 831 51.44 4.32 -1.80
CA GLU A 831 52.26 5.54 -1.65
C GLU A 831 51.57 6.92 -1.48
N LYS A 832 52.21 7.77 -0.66
CA LYS A 832 51.92 9.20 -0.43
C LYS A 832 52.68 10.05 -1.45
N LEU A 833 52.03 10.62 -2.45
CA LEU A 833 52.57 11.80 -3.14
C LEU A 833 52.14 13.05 -2.36
N GLU A 834 53.01 14.06 -2.27
CA GLU A 834 52.85 15.27 -1.43
C GLU A 834 51.56 16.08 -1.69
N ALA A 835 50.78 15.75 -2.73
CA ALA A 835 49.49 16.37 -3.04
C ALA A 835 48.34 15.39 -3.41
N SER A 836 48.58 14.08 -3.53
CA SER A 836 47.55 13.09 -3.93
C SER A 836 47.96 11.66 -3.55
N GLU A 837 46.99 10.80 -3.23
CA GLU A 837 47.21 9.37 -2.99
C GLU A 837 46.45 8.56 -4.05
N THR A 838 47.08 7.52 -4.59
CA THR A 838 46.49 6.58 -5.56
C THR A 838 46.22 5.24 -4.88
N PHE A 839 45.05 4.65 -5.12
CA PHE A 839 44.70 3.36 -4.55
C PHE A 839 43.98 2.48 -5.56
N ASP A 840 44.27 1.17 -5.48
CA ASP A 840 43.58 0.14 -6.24
C ASP A 840 42.42 -0.40 -5.39
N LEU A 841 41.19 -0.28 -5.90
CA LEU A 841 39.99 -0.85 -5.28
C LEU A 841 39.49 -2.03 -6.10
N LYS A 842 39.29 -3.18 -5.44
CA LYS A 842 38.68 -4.37 -6.04
C LYS A 842 37.53 -4.89 -5.18
N ALA A 843 36.36 -5.07 -5.78
CA ALA A 843 35.33 -5.93 -5.20
C ALA A 843 35.74 -7.41 -5.38
N VAL A 844 35.56 -8.24 -4.35
CA VAL A 844 36.02 -9.63 -4.30
C VAL A 844 34.87 -10.53 -3.80
N ASN A 845 33.74 -10.53 -4.50
CA ASN A 845 32.66 -11.49 -4.23
C ASN A 845 32.94 -12.84 -4.91
N PRO A 846 32.64 -14.00 -4.27
CA PRO A 846 32.78 -15.30 -4.91
C PRO A 846 31.70 -15.51 -6.01
N PRO A 847 32.04 -16.00 -7.22
CA PRO A 847 33.34 -16.07 -7.86
C PRO A 847 33.54 -14.90 -8.87
N ASN A 848 34.55 -14.06 -8.63
CA ASN A 848 35.20 -13.15 -9.59
C ASN A 848 34.36 -11.97 -10.17
N ILE A 849 33.84 -11.10 -9.30
CA ILE A 849 33.31 -9.79 -9.74
C ILE A 849 34.31 -8.68 -9.39
N GLY A 850 35.33 -8.50 -10.23
CA GLY A 850 36.32 -7.44 -10.04
C GLY A 850 35.82 -6.12 -10.60
N VAL A 851 35.25 -5.23 -9.77
CA VAL A 851 35.23 -3.81 -10.13
C VAL A 851 36.62 -3.26 -9.85
N GLY A 852 37.39 -2.96 -10.88
CA GLY A 852 38.69 -2.30 -10.75
C GLY A 852 38.50 -0.80 -10.94
N ILE A 853 38.59 -0.04 -9.86
CA ILE A 853 38.62 1.41 -9.94
C ILE A 853 40.06 1.85 -9.68
N ASP A 854 40.63 2.55 -10.66
CA ASP A 854 41.92 3.21 -10.56
C ASP A 854 41.64 4.69 -10.27
N PHE A 855 41.98 5.12 -9.06
CA PHE A 855 41.80 6.49 -8.64
C PHE A 855 43.10 7.26 -8.91
N SER A 856 43.23 7.80 -10.12
CA SER A 856 44.29 8.74 -10.49
C SER A 856 43.80 10.19 -10.31
N PRO A 857 44.63 11.12 -9.79
CA PRO A 857 44.27 12.53 -9.72
C PRO A 857 44.18 13.13 -11.14
N ALA A 858 43.10 13.86 -11.41
CA ALA A 858 43.08 14.81 -12.52
C ALA A 858 44.18 15.86 -12.26
N SER A 859 44.90 16.24 -13.31
CA SER A 859 45.93 17.28 -13.26
C SER A 859 45.41 18.53 -12.53
N SER A 860 45.97 18.78 -11.35
CA SER A 860 45.86 20.01 -10.54
C SER A 860 44.44 20.53 -10.25
N PHE A 861 43.92 20.25 -9.06
CA PHE A 861 42.99 21.15 -8.37
C PHE A 861 43.70 21.72 -7.13
N SER A 862 43.91 23.04 -7.12
CA SER A 862 44.21 23.79 -5.89
C SER A 862 42.88 24.11 -5.20
N VAL A 863 42.78 23.82 -3.89
CA VAL A 863 41.69 24.30 -3.04
C VAL A 863 41.68 25.82 -3.00
#